data_AF-A0AAV7JVF6-F1
#
_entry.id   AF-A0AAV7JVF6-F1
#
_cell.length_a   1.000
_cell.length_b   1.000
_cell.length_c   1.000
_cell.angle_alpha   90.00
_cell.angle_beta   90.00
_cell.angle_gamma   90.00
#
_symmetry.space_group_name_H-M   'P 1'
#
loop_
_entity.id
_entity.type
_entity.pdbx_description
1 polymer ?
#
loop_
_entity_poly.entity_id
_entity_poly.type
_entity_poly.pdbx_seq_one_letter_code
_entity_poly.pdbx_strand_id
1 'polypeptide(L)'
;MPIVKRSIEPIYVSRNKLPKDTKLELECTSTLTLAGVILQLSSLSKHAETLFGELFTEASDLGVRFGKMKDRMENLNSRMEKMNPEGDEEVGAHEITLKKFRSRQNAKQQILSRATLPPTLQLESISSWLMPDKPTSWHVEPDYISYLQELASYSLSQMQEEPERLRQDRAQLDADTQNLAYQNYRTFILTADCSSDILTQFDGVNFHLDSIMDRSTTVKRLCSEFVQRSAEVDEKRQKNSLVLTKHSELLEVLEIPQVMETCVRNGYYEEALELSHHVQRLSSRLNHIPIMQGIARDVSNTMELMQSQLLQLLGTNIQLPACLKTIGYLRRMGVFEEGELRIKFLQTRNCWLQQTLSAIPSDDPYTYLGKLIETSRVHLFDIITQYRGIFPNDDPSIVMTSSEYTHESKRSYAHVFYGWITCKVGEFLRALEKMLSSHYIQRLDSLLSQSMYFGLSFSRIGADFRPMLVNIFHRTLFKTLSGHINSASADLRDSMKNYILTLPYQASQPPAAYFQPSRDSGKTLAPPQSLLQFTPLARYLNQLLATFNEVKQCPLISLALPFRYALQCSISDMVQTIREFDVRERSSYSEKEKELFVQFCYLTIYDLIPYLSSALLLIFPIDIVNEFLSRTPCVMSAGEDFTPEKKNRVYVPLKSEELGEPLRELYVEEIHQKFRELGRLSQQSLETIPVHSSLPAASPGEAIPSQVKHEDTHTQSEHITELTNPVESTPDNDST
;
A
#
# COMPACT_ATOMS: atom_id res chain seq x y z
N MET A 1 61.43 18.93 -41.75
CA MET A 1 60.22 18.15 -41.43
C MET A 1 60.01 18.19 -39.93
N PRO A 2 58.91 18.76 -39.41
CA PRO A 2 58.61 18.62 -37.99
C PRO A 2 58.12 17.19 -37.75
N ILE A 3 58.83 16.42 -36.93
CA ILE A 3 58.35 15.13 -36.46
C ILE A 3 57.11 15.40 -35.61
N VAL A 4 55.94 14.99 -36.07
CA VAL A 4 54.68 15.13 -35.31
C VAL A 4 54.83 14.31 -34.03
N LYS A 5 55.04 14.98 -32.89
CA LYS A 5 55.06 14.33 -31.57
C LYS A 5 53.63 13.93 -31.22
N ARG A 6 53.31 12.65 -31.45
CA ARG A 6 52.06 12.02 -31.00
C ARG A 6 52.20 11.65 -29.52
N SER A 7 51.44 12.28 -28.63
CA SER A 7 51.42 11.95 -27.20
C SER A 7 50.52 10.76 -26.95
N ILE A 8 51.05 9.73 -26.31
CA ILE A 8 50.29 8.54 -25.89
C ILE A 8 49.80 8.79 -24.46
N GLU A 9 48.49 8.73 -24.24
CA GLU A 9 47.87 8.94 -22.94
C GLU A 9 47.29 7.65 -22.36
N PRO A 10 47.44 7.37 -21.05
CA PRO A 10 48.15 8.16 -20.05
C PRO A 10 49.69 7.97 -20.11
N ILE A 11 50.43 9.05 -19.80
CA ILE A 11 51.91 9.03 -19.76
C ILE A 11 52.41 8.24 -18.55
N TYR A 12 51.69 8.31 -17.42
CA TYR A 12 52.02 7.60 -16.20
C TYR A 12 50.99 6.51 -15.93
N VAL A 13 51.44 5.26 -16.06
CA VAL A 13 50.58 4.09 -15.93
C VAL A 13 50.37 3.69 -14.46
N SER A 14 51.40 3.81 -13.62
CA SER A 14 51.39 3.36 -12.21
C SER A 14 51.47 4.47 -11.16
N ARG A 15 51.70 5.74 -11.56
CA ARG A 15 51.97 6.85 -10.62
C ARG A 15 50.74 7.69 -10.29
N ASN A 16 49.55 7.10 -10.33
CA ASN A 16 48.31 7.78 -10.01
C ASN A 16 48.09 7.82 -8.49
N LYS A 17 47.55 8.92 -7.96
CA LYS A 17 47.27 9.06 -6.51
C LYS A 17 46.21 8.05 -6.09
N LEU A 18 46.50 7.27 -5.05
CA LEU A 18 45.54 6.33 -4.45
C LEU A 18 44.52 7.09 -3.59
N PRO A 19 43.25 6.65 -3.55
CA PRO A 19 42.25 7.16 -2.61
C PRO A 19 42.70 6.92 -1.16
N LYS A 20 42.36 7.85 -0.25
CA LYS A 20 42.84 7.86 1.14
C LYS A 20 42.34 6.69 2.01
N ASP A 21 41.34 5.93 1.55
CA ASP A 21 40.67 4.85 2.32
C ASP A 21 40.95 3.43 1.80
N THR A 22 42.05 3.21 1.08
CA THR A 22 42.33 1.94 0.39
C THR A 22 42.96 0.90 1.33
N LYS A 23 42.23 -0.16 1.71
CA LYS A 23 42.74 -1.23 2.61
C LYS A 23 43.75 -2.18 1.96
N LEU A 24 43.68 -2.38 0.64
CA LEU A 24 44.59 -3.23 -0.16
C LEU A 24 45.27 -2.39 -1.24
N GLU A 25 46.34 -1.68 -0.84
CA GLU A 25 47.08 -0.77 -1.73
C GLU A 25 47.72 -1.51 -2.92
N LEU A 26 48.22 -2.73 -2.72
CA LEU A 26 48.89 -3.52 -3.77
C LEU A 26 47.92 -3.97 -4.88
N GLU A 27 46.71 -4.36 -4.48
CA GLU A 27 45.67 -4.76 -5.43
C GLU A 27 45.17 -3.54 -6.21
N CYS A 28 44.86 -2.45 -5.51
CA CYS A 28 44.41 -1.20 -6.13
C CYS A 28 45.46 -0.63 -7.11
N THR A 29 46.74 -0.62 -6.74
CA THR A 29 47.83 -0.20 -7.64
C THR A 29 47.95 -1.13 -8.84
N SER A 30 47.84 -2.45 -8.67
CA SER A 30 47.87 -3.41 -9.78
C SER A 30 46.72 -3.18 -10.76
N THR A 31 45.48 -3.01 -10.27
CA THR A 31 44.30 -2.75 -11.10
C THR A 31 44.37 -1.40 -11.81
N LEU A 32 44.81 -0.34 -11.12
CA LEU A 32 45.04 0.99 -11.73
C LEU A 32 46.14 0.95 -12.79
N THR A 33 47.21 0.21 -12.54
CA THR A 33 48.30 0.02 -13.51
C THR A 33 47.80 -0.73 -14.73
N LEU A 34 47.03 -1.81 -14.55
CA LEU A 34 46.41 -2.54 -15.65
C LEU A 34 45.47 -1.65 -16.48
N ALA A 35 44.61 -0.87 -15.82
CA ALA A 35 43.73 0.09 -16.49
C ALA A 35 44.53 1.16 -17.26
N GLY A 36 45.62 1.67 -16.67
CA GLY A 36 46.53 2.60 -17.32
C GLY A 36 47.21 2.01 -18.55
N VAL A 37 47.67 0.74 -18.51
CA VAL A 37 48.25 0.05 -19.66
C VAL A 37 47.21 -0.09 -20.78
N ILE A 38 45.99 -0.50 -20.44
CA ILE A 38 44.91 -0.67 -21.42
C ILE A 38 44.58 0.65 -22.12
N LEU A 39 44.49 1.75 -21.36
CA LEU A 39 44.27 3.09 -21.94
C LEU A 39 45.43 3.54 -22.83
N GLN A 40 46.66 3.25 -22.42
CA GLN A 40 47.86 3.60 -23.19
C GLN A 40 47.94 2.82 -24.51
N LEU A 41 47.66 1.51 -24.48
CA LEU A 41 47.58 0.66 -25.66
C LEU A 41 46.46 1.10 -26.61
N SER A 42 45.31 1.53 -26.06
CA SER A 42 44.21 2.07 -26.86
C SER A 42 44.57 3.41 -27.51
N SER A 43 45.23 4.32 -26.77
CA SER A 43 45.76 5.55 -27.34
C SER A 43 46.77 5.27 -28.46
N LEU A 44 47.64 4.27 -28.28
CA LEU A 44 48.55 3.82 -29.32
C LEU A 44 47.81 3.26 -30.54
N SER A 45 46.76 2.45 -30.33
CA SER A 45 45.90 1.91 -31.40
C SER A 45 45.30 3.03 -32.25
N LYS A 46 44.76 4.08 -31.64
CA LYS A 46 44.20 5.24 -32.36
C LYS A 46 45.24 5.96 -33.23
N HIS A 47 46.44 6.15 -32.70
CA HIS A 47 47.54 6.75 -33.48
C HIS A 47 47.99 5.83 -34.62
N ALA A 48 48.02 4.52 -34.37
CA ALA A 48 48.28 3.52 -35.40
C ALA A 48 47.18 3.52 -36.46
N GLU A 49 45.91 3.67 -36.11
CA GLU A 49 44.79 3.76 -37.07
C GLU A 49 44.94 4.96 -37.99
N THR A 50 45.28 6.13 -37.43
CA THR A 50 45.51 7.34 -38.22
C THR A 50 46.69 7.11 -39.19
N LEU A 51 47.79 6.53 -38.70
CA LEU A 51 48.98 6.21 -39.49
C LEU A 51 48.72 5.20 -40.60
N PHE A 52 48.09 4.07 -40.27
CA PHE A 52 47.81 3.00 -41.22
C PHE A 52 46.68 3.38 -42.18
N GLY A 53 45.76 4.26 -41.77
CA GLY A 53 44.79 4.91 -42.65
C GLY A 53 45.47 5.81 -43.68
N GLU A 54 46.39 6.68 -43.25
CA GLU A 54 47.22 7.50 -44.15
C GLU A 54 48.04 6.61 -45.10
N LEU A 55 48.71 5.58 -44.59
CA LEU A 55 49.48 4.61 -45.40
C LEU A 55 48.58 3.84 -46.38
N PHE A 56 47.35 3.49 -46.01
CA PHE A 56 46.40 2.86 -46.92
C PHE A 56 46.05 3.78 -48.08
N THR A 57 45.78 5.07 -47.79
CA THR A 57 45.46 6.04 -48.84
C THR A 57 46.63 6.23 -49.79
N GLU A 58 47.84 6.36 -49.26
CA GLU A 58 49.06 6.52 -50.07
C GLU A 58 49.37 5.25 -50.89
N ALA A 59 49.27 4.06 -50.29
CA ALA A 59 49.45 2.79 -50.99
C ALA A 59 48.40 2.57 -52.09
N SER A 60 47.17 3.06 -51.88
CA SER A 60 46.13 2.99 -52.91
C SER A 60 46.41 3.95 -54.07
N ASP A 61 46.90 5.17 -53.81
CA ASP A 61 47.30 6.11 -54.88
C ASP A 61 48.52 5.58 -55.64
N LEU A 62 49.50 5.03 -54.94
CA LEU A 62 50.68 4.38 -55.50
C LEU A 62 50.28 3.21 -56.44
N GLY A 63 49.34 2.37 -56.02
CA GLY A 63 48.80 1.29 -56.84
C GLY A 63 48.14 1.79 -58.12
N VAL A 64 47.37 2.88 -58.07
CA VAL A 64 46.76 3.51 -59.26
C VAL A 64 47.84 4.07 -60.19
N ARG A 65 48.89 4.68 -59.65
CA ARG A 65 50.01 5.19 -60.44
C ARG A 65 50.79 4.06 -61.13
N PHE A 66 51.03 2.95 -60.43
CA PHE A 66 51.68 1.78 -61.03
C PHE A 66 50.82 1.12 -62.11
N GLY A 67 49.50 1.01 -61.91
CA GLY A 67 48.59 0.54 -62.96
C GLY A 67 48.69 1.38 -64.23
N LYS A 68 48.64 2.72 -64.09
CA LYS A 68 48.84 3.63 -65.24
C LYS A 68 50.23 3.48 -65.89
N MET A 69 51.25 3.16 -65.10
CA MET A 69 52.61 2.93 -65.62
C MET A 69 52.69 1.62 -66.39
N LYS A 70 52.03 0.56 -65.91
CA LYS A 70 51.86 -0.72 -66.61
C LYS A 70 51.17 -0.54 -67.96
N ASP A 71 50.03 0.15 -67.97
CA ASP A 71 49.27 0.42 -69.21
C ASP A 71 50.13 1.18 -70.25
N ARG A 72 50.92 2.16 -69.79
CA ARG A 72 51.85 2.89 -70.67
C ARG A 72 52.97 2.02 -71.19
N MET A 73 53.43 1.06 -70.39
CA MET A 73 54.52 0.17 -70.72
C MET A 73 54.09 -0.92 -71.70
N GLU A 74 52.89 -1.49 -71.54
CA GLU A 74 52.28 -2.42 -72.50
C GLU A 74 52.02 -1.74 -73.86
N ASN A 75 51.56 -0.48 -73.85
CA ASN A 75 51.42 0.32 -75.07
C ASN A 75 52.77 0.60 -75.75
N LEU A 76 53.85 0.74 -74.98
CA LEU A 76 55.18 0.94 -75.54
C LEU A 76 55.74 -0.37 -76.11
N ASN A 77 55.55 -1.49 -75.41
CA ASN A 77 55.95 -2.82 -75.85
C ASN A 77 55.27 -3.20 -77.18
N SER A 78 53.93 -3.07 -77.25
CA SER A 78 53.17 -3.33 -78.48
C SER A 78 53.53 -2.42 -79.66
N ARG A 79 54.08 -1.22 -79.39
CA ARG A 79 54.56 -0.31 -80.43
C ARG A 79 55.98 -0.63 -80.88
N MET A 80 56.80 -1.18 -80.00
CA MET A 80 58.14 -1.68 -80.30
C MET A 80 58.09 -3.00 -81.07
N GLU A 81 57.22 -3.94 -80.68
CA GLU A 81 56.98 -5.18 -81.44
C GLU A 81 56.52 -4.89 -82.88
N LYS A 82 55.67 -3.87 -83.08
CA LYS A 82 55.27 -3.42 -84.43
C LYS A 82 56.41 -2.83 -85.27
N MET A 83 57.50 -2.40 -84.64
CA MET A 83 58.69 -1.90 -85.34
C MET A 83 59.72 -3.00 -85.63
N ASN A 84 59.51 -4.23 -85.16
CA ASN A 84 60.41 -5.35 -85.37
C ASN A 84 59.66 -6.50 -86.09
N PRO A 85 59.57 -6.49 -87.43
CA PRO A 85 58.99 -7.61 -88.15
C PRO A 85 60.01 -8.75 -88.24
N GLU A 86 59.89 -9.77 -87.40
CA GLU A 86 60.59 -11.06 -87.54
C GLU A 86 59.97 -11.94 -88.66
N GLY A 87 59.49 -11.34 -89.76
CA GLY A 87 58.88 -12.06 -90.88
C GLY A 87 59.46 -11.59 -92.20
N ASP A 88 59.94 -12.55 -93.00
CA ASP A 88 60.53 -12.43 -94.35
C ASP A 88 59.59 -11.75 -95.38
N GLU A 89 59.29 -10.47 -95.22
CA GLU A 89 58.79 -9.63 -96.30
C GLU A 89 59.81 -8.51 -96.57
N GLU A 90 60.32 -8.48 -97.80
CA GLU A 90 61.23 -7.43 -98.30
C GLU A 90 60.56 -6.06 -98.18
N VAL A 91 60.88 -5.32 -97.12
CA VAL A 91 60.47 -3.92 -96.98
C VAL A 91 61.65 -3.02 -97.35
N GLY A 92 61.51 -2.33 -98.48
CA GLY A 92 62.45 -1.32 -98.95
C GLY A 92 62.75 -0.27 -97.87
N ALA A 93 64.01 0.17 -97.81
CA ALA A 93 64.56 1.11 -96.84
C ALA A 93 63.98 2.55 -96.92
N HIS A 94 62.71 2.73 -97.30
CA HIS A 94 62.04 4.02 -97.38
C HIS A 94 61.35 4.46 -96.08
N GLU A 95 61.15 3.57 -95.09
CA GLU A 95 60.46 3.94 -93.85
C GLU A 95 61.39 4.40 -92.69
N ILE A 96 62.72 4.41 -92.88
CA ILE A 96 63.69 4.86 -91.86
C ILE A 96 63.92 6.40 -91.92
N THR A 97 63.16 7.14 -92.74
CA THR A 97 63.14 8.61 -92.63
C THR A 97 62.21 9.03 -91.48
N LEU A 98 62.82 9.17 -90.30
CA LEU A 98 62.26 9.82 -89.11
C LEU A 98 61.43 11.07 -89.49
N LYS A 99 60.09 10.98 -89.36
CA LYS A 99 59.20 12.14 -89.46
C LYS A 99 59.54 13.12 -88.33
N LYS A 100 60.21 14.23 -88.68
CA LYS A 100 60.36 15.41 -87.81
C LYS A 100 58.98 15.88 -87.37
N PHE A 101 58.83 16.15 -86.08
CA PHE A 101 57.63 16.68 -85.44
C PHE A 101 57.09 17.89 -86.21
N ARG A 102 55.86 17.79 -86.74
CA ARG A 102 55.19 18.88 -87.47
C ARG A 102 53.88 19.24 -86.76
N SER A 103 53.81 20.47 -86.26
CA SER A 103 52.59 21.08 -85.73
C SER A 103 51.53 21.16 -86.82
N ARG A 104 50.33 20.62 -86.58
CA ARG A 104 49.17 20.73 -87.48
C ARG A 104 48.46 22.06 -87.22
N GLN A 105 48.49 22.97 -88.19
CA GLN A 105 47.44 23.96 -88.39
C GLN A 105 46.68 23.60 -89.67
N ASN A 106 45.38 23.36 -89.55
CA ASN A 106 44.49 23.12 -90.68
C ASN A 106 44.09 24.46 -91.31
N ALA A 107 44.45 24.68 -92.58
CA ALA A 107 43.83 25.70 -93.41
C ALA A 107 43.33 25.05 -94.71
N LYS A 108 42.01 25.15 -94.93
CA LYS A 108 41.31 24.75 -96.15
C LYS A 108 41.59 25.77 -97.24
N GLN A 109 41.87 25.32 -98.46
CA GLN A 109 41.43 25.97 -99.71
C GLN A 109 41.77 25.06 -100.92
N GLN A 110 40.74 24.43 -101.49
CA GLN A 110 40.77 23.84 -102.83
C GLN A 110 40.19 24.86 -103.81
N ILE A 111 40.92 25.22 -104.86
CA ILE A 111 40.39 25.93 -106.04
C ILE A 111 41.11 25.36 -107.26
N LEU A 112 40.40 24.52 -108.02
CA LEU A 112 40.39 24.41 -109.49
C LEU A 112 39.65 23.11 -109.86
N SER A 113 38.43 23.27 -110.34
CA SER A 113 37.45 22.20 -110.59
C SER A 113 37.78 21.35 -111.82
N ARG A 114 37.85 20.02 -111.61
CA ARG A 114 38.12 18.93 -112.57
C ARG A 114 36.97 18.63 -113.56
N ALA A 115 36.04 19.57 -113.77
CA ALA A 115 34.74 19.31 -114.40
C ALA A 115 34.61 19.75 -115.87
N THR A 116 35.70 20.14 -116.54
CA THR A 116 35.60 20.72 -117.90
C THR A 116 36.65 20.23 -118.92
N LEU A 117 37.31 19.10 -118.66
CA LEU A 117 38.30 18.53 -119.60
C LEU A 117 37.70 17.42 -120.49
N PRO A 118 37.91 17.44 -121.83
CA PRO A 118 37.32 16.47 -122.77
C PRO A 118 37.73 15.00 -122.53
N PRO A 119 36.87 14.00 -122.83
CA PRO A 119 37.09 12.59 -122.49
C PRO A 119 38.26 11.89 -123.20
N THR A 120 38.76 12.44 -124.31
CA THR A 120 39.87 11.85 -125.09
C THR A 120 41.26 12.14 -124.52
N LEU A 121 41.38 12.97 -123.48
CA LEU A 121 42.63 13.36 -122.81
C LEU A 121 42.71 12.87 -121.35
N GLN A 122 41.95 11.83 -120.98
CA GLN A 122 42.00 11.23 -119.65
C GLN A 122 43.20 10.26 -119.54
N LEU A 123 44.16 10.59 -118.67
CA LEU A 123 45.42 9.86 -118.39
C LEU A 123 45.26 8.36 -118.08
N GLU A 124 44.06 7.92 -117.67
CA GLU A 124 43.80 6.50 -117.39
C GLU A 124 43.90 5.62 -118.65
N SER A 125 43.44 6.11 -119.81
CA SER A 125 43.47 5.34 -121.07
C SER A 125 44.89 5.19 -121.63
N ILE A 126 45.76 6.20 -121.41
CA ILE A 126 47.17 6.18 -121.84
C ILE A 126 47.98 5.28 -120.89
N SER A 127 47.70 5.31 -119.58
CA SER A 127 48.37 4.44 -118.59
C SER A 127 48.14 2.94 -118.81
N SER A 128 46.95 2.56 -119.31
CA SER A 128 46.60 1.16 -119.58
C SER A 128 47.32 0.55 -120.79
N TRP A 129 47.85 1.38 -121.70
CA TRP A 129 48.57 0.91 -122.89
C TRP A 129 50.09 0.88 -122.68
N LEU A 130 50.62 1.73 -121.79
CA LEU A 130 52.05 1.88 -121.55
C LEU A 130 52.60 0.98 -120.43
N MET A 131 51.76 0.51 -119.48
CA MET A 131 52.20 -0.30 -118.33
C MET A 131 51.18 -1.41 -117.96
N PRO A 132 51.41 -2.68 -118.34
CA PRO A 132 50.47 -3.77 -118.08
C PRO A 132 50.43 -4.27 -116.62
N ASP A 133 51.48 -4.06 -115.81
CA ASP A 133 51.52 -4.44 -114.39
C ASP A 133 51.58 -3.20 -113.49
N LYS A 134 50.45 -2.78 -112.89
CA LYS A 134 50.36 -1.58 -112.04
C LYS A 134 50.10 -1.93 -110.56
N PRO A 135 50.87 -1.37 -109.60
CA PRO A 135 50.56 -1.47 -108.17
C PRO A 135 49.31 -0.63 -107.81
N THR A 136 48.50 -1.13 -106.89
CA THR A 136 47.13 -0.64 -106.59
C THR A 136 47.06 0.81 -106.08
N SER A 137 48.19 1.40 -105.68
CA SER A 137 48.32 2.71 -105.02
C SER A 137 49.04 3.78 -105.84
N TRP A 138 49.21 3.62 -107.16
CA TRP A 138 49.93 4.59 -108.01
C TRP A 138 49.32 6.02 -108.03
N HIS A 139 48.05 6.17 -107.66
CA HIS A 139 47.36 7.45 -107.62
C HIS A 139 47.67 8.31 -106.38
N VAL A 140 48.34 7.76 -105.36
CA VAL A 140 48.44 8.39 -104.03
C VAL A 140 49.76 9.15 -103.85
N GLU A 141 50.81 8.79 -104.60
CA GLU A 141 52.11 9.47 -104.52
C GLU A 141 52.24 10.56 -105.60
N PRO A 142 52.40 11.84 -105.22
CA PRO A 142 52.47 12.97 -106.16
C PRO A 142 53.68 12.91 -107.10
N ASP A 143 54.75 12.20 -106.69
CA ASP A 143 55.98 12.06 -107.46
C ASP A 143 55.78 11.15 -108.68
N TYR A 144 54.92 10.12 -108.55
CA TYR A 144 54.56 9.22 -109.66
C TYR A 144 53.83 9.94 -110.80
N ILE A 145 52.92 10.86 -110.46
CA ILE A 145 52.14 11.63 -111.44
C ILE A 145 53.04 12.64 -112.18
N SER A 146 53.99 13.24 -111.46
CA SER A 146 54.97 14.19 -112.02
C SER A 146 55.89 13.48 -113.03
N TYR A 147 56.34 12.28 -112.70
CA TYR A 147 57.19 11.47 -113.60
C TYR A 147 56.45 11.03 -114.88
N LEU A 148 55.17 10.66 -114.79
CA LEU A 148 54.35 10.34 -115.97
C LEU A 148 54.13 11.55 -116.89
N GLN A 149 54.08 12.77 -116.33
CA GLN A 149 54.01 14.00 -117.12
C GLN A 149 55.33 14.31 -117.83
N GLU A 150 56.48 14.06 -117.19
CA GLU A 150 57.79 14.16 -117.84
C GLU A 150 57.94 13.14 -118.98
N LEU A 151 57.50 11.90 -118.78
CA LEU A 151 57.54 10.84 -119.80
C LEU A 151 56.72 11.19 -121.05
N ALA A 152 55.56 11.85 -120.86
CA ALA A 152 54.71 12.31 -121.96
C ALA A 152 55.33 13.47 -122.78
N SER A 153 56.40 14.10 -122.29
CA SER A 153 57.09 15.21 -122.95
C SER A 153 58.32 14.79 -123.78
N TYR A 154 58.71 13.50 -123.73
CA TYR A 154 59.92 13.00 -124.38
C TYR A 154 59.72 12.70 -125.87
N SER A 155 60.78 12.89 -126.67
CA SER A 155 60.79 12.50 -128.08
C SER A 155 61.00 10.98 -128.24
N LEU A 156 60.52 10.39 -129.35
CA LEU A 156 60.51 8.92 -129.55
C LEU A 156 61.88 8.24 -129.34
N SER A 157 62.97 8.95 -129.68
CA SER A 157 64.36 8.48 -129.47
C SER A 157 64.72 8.41 -127.98
N GLN A 158 64.29 9.39 -127.18
CA GLN A 158 64.55 9.45 -125.74
C GLN A 158 63.73 8.44 -124.95
N MET A 159 62.49 8.18 -125.38
CA MET A 159 61.62 7.18 -124.74
C MET A 159 62.14 5.74 -124.92
N GLN A 160 62.97 5.50 -125.94
CA GLN A 160 63.56 4.19 -126.22
C GLN A 160 64.79 3.89 -125.33
N GLU A 161 65.51 4.92 -124.88
CA GLU A 161 66.68 4.80 -123.98
C GLU A 161 66.28 4.84 -122.48
N GLU A 162 65.12 5.41 -122.14
CA GLU A 162 64.67 5.58 -120.74
C GLU A 162 64.53 4.27 -119.94
N PRO A 163 64.05 3.13 -120.47
CA PRO A 163 63.99 1.88 -119.73
C PRO A 163 65.39 1.39 -119.31
N GLU A 164 66.38 1.63 -120.15
CA GLU A 164 67.76 1.20 -119.92
C GLU A 164 68.45 2.12 -118.91
N ARG A 165 68.16 3.43 -118.97
CA ARG A 165 68.56 4.38 -117.93
C ARG A 165 67.95 4.05 -116.57
N LEU A 166 66.65 3.77 -116.50
CA LEU A 166 65.99 3.36 -115.26
C LEU A 166 66.54 2.05 -114.70
N ARG A 167 66.90 1.10 -115.58
CA ARG A 167 67.52 -0.16 -115.14
C ARG A 167 68.93 0.08 -114.60
N GLN A 168 69.70 1.01 -115.19
CA GLN A 168 70.98 1.45 -114.66
C GLN A 168 70.83 2.20 -113.33
N ASP A 169 69.91 3.16 -113.21
CA ASP A 169 69.65 3.90 -111.97
C ASP A 169 69.18 2.98 -110.86
N ARG A 170 68.32 1.99 -111.16
CA ARG A 170 67.91 0.97 -110.19
C ARG A 170 69.08 0.11 -109.74
N ALA A 171 69.87 -0.40 -110.69
CA ALA A 171 71.05 -1.20 -110.35
C ALA A 171 72.07 -0.39 -109.54
N GLN A 172 72.19 0.91 -109.80
CA GLN A 172 73.05 1.81 -109.06
C GLN A 172 72.50 2.12 -107.67
N LEU A 173 71.20 2.35 -107.53
CA LEU A 173 70.52 2.50 -106.23
C LEU A 173 70.61 1.21 -105.39
N ASP A 174 70.46 0.05 -106.01
CA ASP A 174 70.62 -1.25 -105.35
C ASP A 174 72.08 -1.44 -104.91
N ALA A 175 73.05 -1.07 -105.75
CA ALA A 175 74.47 -1.10 -105.38
C ALA A 175 74.81 -0.08 -104.27
N ASP A 176 74.20 1.09 -104.28
CA ASP A 176 74.41 2.15 -103.29
C ASP A 176 73.74 1.81 -101.95
N THR A 177 72.54 1.22 -101.96
CA THR A 177 71.89 0.73 -100.75
C THR A 177 72.59 -0.51 -100.20
N GLN A 178 73.07 -1.42 -101.04
CA GLN A 178 73.93 -2.52 -100.60
C GLN A 178 75.24 -2.00 -100.03
N ASN A 179 75.89 -0.99 -100.64
CA ASN A 179 77.07 -0.36 -100.08
C ASN A 179 76.77 0.34 -98.74
N LEU A 180 75.64 1.03 -98.63
CA LEU A 180 75.24 1.71 -97.38
C LEU A 180 74.94 0.70 -96.27
N ALA A 181 74.26 -0.40 -96.60
CA ALA A 181 74.00 -1.52 -95.72
C ALA A 181 75.31 -2.23 -95.33
N TYR A 182 76.25 -2.44 -96.25
CA TYR A 182 77.57 -3.03 -95.96
C TYR A 182 78.50 -2.10 -95.19
N GLN A 183 78.47 -0.79 -95.42
CA GLN A 183 79.29 0.17 -94.68
C GLN A 183 78.77 0.38 -93.27
N ASN A 184 77.44 0.31 -93.09
CA ASN A 184 76.78 0.55 -91.80
C ASN A 184 76.14 -0.71 -91.19
N TYR A 185 76.54 -1.91 -91.63
CA TYR A 185 75.95 -3.17 -91.13
C TYR A 185 76.12 -3.31 -89.61
N ARG A 186 77.24 -2.81 -89.07
CA ARG A 186 77.47 -2.73 -87.62
C ARG A 186 76.42 -1.89 -86.92
N THR A 187 75.98 -0.78 -87.50
CA THR A 187 74.95 0.08 -86.91
C THR A 187 73.59 -0.62 -86.91
N PHE A 188 73.27 -1.39 -87.96
CA PHE A 188 72.04 -2.18 -88.01
C PHE A 188 72.06 -3.35 -87.01
N ILE A 189 73.16 -4.10 -86.93
CA ILE A 189 73.32 -5.16 -85.93
C ILE A 189 73.26 -4.58 -84.53
N LEU A 190 73.98 -3.49 -84.24
CA LEU A 190 73.92 -2.82 -82.95
C LEU A 190 72.52 -2.28 -82.62
N THR A 191 71.74 -1.83 -83.62
CA THR A 191 70.36 -1.36 -83.42
C THR A 191 69.42 -2.54 -83.14
N ALA A 192 69.59 -3.67 -83.83
CA ALA A 192 68.83 -4.88 -83.59
C ALA A 192 69.17 -5.51 -82.22
N ASP A 193 70.46 -5.60 -81.89
CA ASP A 193 70.96 -6.04 -80.58
C ASP A 193 70.45 -5.12 -79.47
N CYS A 194 70.54 -3.79 -79.64
CA CYS A 194 69.96 -2.84 -78.69
C CYS A 194 68.44 -2.98 -78.59
N SER A 195 67.72 -3.25 -79.67
CA SER A 195 66.27 -3.46 -79.64
C SER A 195 65.90 -4.74 -78.87
N SER A 196 66.66 -5.81 -79.07
CA SER A 196 66.52 -7.07 -78.33
C SER A 196 66.84 -6.89 -76.84
N ASP A 197 67.95 -6.21 -76.53
CA ASP A 197 68.34 -5.86 -75.16
C ASP A 197 67.27 -4.98 -74.49
N ILE A 198 66.69 -4.03 -75.20
CA ILE A 198 65.62 -3.19 -74.69
C ILE A 198 64.36 -4.03 -74.40
N LEU A 199 63.95 -4.94 -75.30
CA LEU A 199 62.82 -5.85 -75.06
C LEU A 199 63.03 -6.71 -73.80
N THR A 200 64.22 -7.28 -73.62
CA THR A 200 64.52 -8.05 -72.39
C THR A 200 64.53 -7.18 -71.12
N GLN A 201 64.99 -5.93 -71.20
CA GLN A 201 64.88 -4.98 -70.08
C GLN A 201 63.42 -4.56 -69.81
N PHE A 202 62.58 -4.45 -70.85
CA PHE A 202 61.14 -4.21 -70.69
C PHE A 202 60.47 -5.36 -69.94
N ASP A 203 60.80 -6.60 -70.25
CA ASP A 203 60.30 -7.78 -69.52
C ASP A 203 60.73 -7.77 -68.06
N GLY A 204 61.99 -7.40 -67.77
CA GLY A 204 62.50 -7.26 -66.40
C GLY A 204 61.76 -6.18 -65.60
N VAL A 205 61.50 -5.02 -66.21
CA VAL A 205 60.75 -3.94 -65.54
C VAL A 205 59.27 -4.33 -65.37
N ASN A 206 58.65 -5.05 -66.32
CA ASN A 206 57.28 -5.56 -66.19
C ASN A 206 57.18 -6.53 -65.01
N PHE A 207 58.15 -7.44 -64.87
CA PHE A 207 58.20 -8.37 -63.73
C PHE A 207 58.31 -7.64 -62.38
N HIS A 208 59.15 -6.60 -62.29
CA HIS A 208 59.25 -5.79 -61.07
C HIS A 208 57.99 -4.97 -60.79
N LEU A 209 57.34 -4.46 -61.83
CA LEU A 209 56.10 -3.69 -61.72
C LEU A 209 54.95 -4.58 -61.24
N ASP A 210 54.84 -5.80 -61.76
CA ASP A 210 53.90 -6.82 -61.30
C ASP A 210 54.16 -7.22 -59.84
N SER A 211 55.41 -7.47 -59.47
CA SER A 211 55.77 -7.78 -58.08
C SER A 211 55.41 -6.65 -57.11
N ILE A 212 55.57 -5.40 -57.52
CA ILE A 212 55.20 -4.24 -56.70
C ILE A 212 53.67 -4.10 -56.62
N MET A 213 52.92 -4.33 -57.69
CA MET A 213 51.46 -4.33 -57.64
C MET A 213 50.92 -5.41 -56.70
N ASP A 214 51.47 -6.62 -56.72
CA ASP A 214 51.09 -7.72 -55.82
C ASP A 214 51.41 -7.40 -54.35
N ARG A 215 52.55 -6.78 -54.08
CA ARG A 215 52.90 -6.32 -52.73
C ARG A 215 52.01 -5.16 -52.28
N SER A 216 51.67 -4.23 -53.17
CA SER A 216 50.79 -3.10 -52.90
C SER A 216 49.37 -3.54 -52.53
N THR A 217 48.83 -4.57 -53.18
CA THR A 217 47.51 -5.13 -52.83
C THR A 217 47.53 -5.81 -51.46
N THR A 218 48.63 -6.50 -51.11
CA THR A 218 48.82 -7.11 -49.79
C THR A 218 48.86 -6.06 -48.68
N VAL A 219 49.61 -4.95 -48.87
CA VAL A 219 49.67 -3.83 -47.92
C VAL A 219 48.29 -3.18 -47.77
N LYS A 220 47.58 -2.96 -48.88
CA LYS A 220 46.21 -2.42 -48.88
C LYS A 220 45.25 -3.29 -48.06
N ARG A 221 45.31 -4.61 -48.22
CA ARG A 221 44.49 -5.56 -47.46
C ARG A 221 44.78 -5.50 -45.96
N LEU A 222 46.06 -5.56 -45.57
CA LEU A 222 46.46 -5.54 -44.16
C LEU A 222 46.08 -4.23 -43.47
N CYS A 223 46.25 -3.08 -44.14
CA CYS A 223 45.85 -1.80 -43.57
C CYS A 223 44.32 -1.70 -43.43
N SER A 224 43.54 -2.24 -44.37
CA SER A 224 42.08 -2.30 -44.27
C SER A 224 41.62 -3.17 -43.08
N GLU A 225 42.23 -4.33 -42.88
CA GLU A 225 41.93 -5.22 -41.75
C GLU A 225 42.28 -4.55 -40.41
N PHE A 226 43.40 -3.82 -40.38
CA PHE A 226 43.82 -3.06 -39.20
C PHE A 226 42.84 -1.92 -38.86
N VAL A 227 42.44 -1.12 -39.84
CA VAL A 227 41.47 -0.01 -39.65
C VAL A 227 40.13 -0.56 -39.12
N GLN A 228 39.65 -1.68 -39.65
CA GLN A 228 38.41 -2.30 -39.17
C GLN A 228 38.52 -2.76 -37.71
N ARG A 229 39.60 -3.44 -37.33
CA ARG A 229 39.80 -3.89 -35.94
C ARG A 229 40.00 -2.71 -34.98
N SER A 230 40.66 -1.65 -35.41
CA SER A 230 40.86 -0.46 -34.57
C SER A 230 39.53 0.25 -34.29
N ALA A 231 38.63 0.36 -35.29
CA ALA A 231 37.31 0.93 -35.10
C ALA A 231 36.46 0.21 -34.03
N GLU A 232 36.52 -1.13 -33.98
CA GLU A 232 35.84 -1.91 -32.93
C GLU A 232 36.40 -1.64 -31.52
N VAL A 233 37.72 -1.43 -31.42
CA VAL A 233 38.39 -1.08 -30.15
C VAL A 233 38.02 0.34 -29.73
N ASP A 234 37.96 1.27 -30.67
CA ASP A 234 37.56 2.66 -30.41
C ASP A 234 36.10 2.77 -29.97
N GLU A 235 35.18 1.99 -30.55
CA GLU A 235 33.78 1.94 -30.10
C GLU A 235 33.68 1.43 -28.65
N LYS A 236 34.42 0.37 -28.30
CA LYS A 236 34.49 -0.15 -26.93
C LYS A 236 35.09 0.87 -25.97
N ARG A 237 36.13 1.59 -26.37
CA ARG A 237 36.74 2.67 -25.58
C ARG A 237 35.75 3.81 -25.36
N GLN A 238 35.01 4.21 -26.38
CA GLN A 238 34.02 5.28 -26.26
C GLN A 238 32.94 4.92 -25.26
N LYS A 239 32.43 3.67 -25.29
CA LYS A 239 31.49 3.15 -24.30
C LYS A 239 32.10 3.11 -22.90
N ASN A 240 33.31 2.56 -22.73
CA ASN A 240 34.00 2.50 -21.44
C ASN A 240 34.31 3.89 -20.86
N SER A 241 34.73 4.83 -21.70
CA SER A 241 35.01 6.21 -21.29
C SER A 241 33.73 6.92 -20.85
N LEU A 242 32.60 6.68 -21.54
CA LEU A 242 31.30 7.21 -21.15
C LEU A 242 30.86 6.65 -19.80
N VAL A 243 30.97 5.33 -19.59
CA VAL A 243 30.68 4.68 -18.31
C VAL A 243 31.57 5.21 -17.20
N LEU A 244 32.87 5.37 -17.44
CA LEU A 244 33.80 5.93 -16.45
C LEU A 244 33.44 7.38 -16.06
N THR A 245 33.05 8.20 -17.05
CA THR A 245 32.65 9.59 -16.82
C THR A 245 31.35 9.69 -16.02
N LYS A 246 30.43 8.73 -16.22
CA LYS A 246 29.11 8.69 -15.58
C LYS A 246 28.99 7.66 -14.46
N HIS A 247 30.11 7.12 -13.98
CA HIS A 247 30.08 6.01 -13.03
C HIS A 247 29.44 6.42 -11.70
N SER A 248 29.64 7.67 -11.26
CA SER A 248 29.12 8.15 -9.98
C SER A 248 27.59 8.19 -9.99
N GLU A 249 27.02 8.76 -11.05
CA GLU A 249 25.57 8.81 -11.27
C GLU A 249 24.97 7.39 -11.39
N LEU A 250 25.71 6.44 -12.01
CA LEU A 250 25.29 5.04 -12.08
C LEU A 250 25.33 4.35 -10.71
N LEU A 251 26.34 4.64 -9.90
CA LEU A 251 26.46 4.09 -8.54
C LEU A 251 25.32 4.57 -7.66
N GLU A 252 24.97 5.85 -7.71
CA GLU A 252 23.83 6.41 -6.97
C GLU A 252 22.53 5.66 -7.27
N VAL A 253 22.27 5.31 -8.54
CA VAL A 253 21.08 4.53 -8.93
C VAL A 253 21.14 3.09 -8.43
N LEU A 254 22.33 2.47 -8.45
CA LEU A 254 22.54 1.11 -7.95
C LEU A 254 22.43 1.02 -6.42
N GLU A 255 22.70 2.11 -5.70
CA GLU A 255 22.61 2.20 -4.25
C GLU A 255 21.17 2.45 -3.74
N ILE A 256 20.23 2.84 -4.61
CA ILE A 256 18.84 3.15 -4.22
C ILE A 256 18.19 2.02 -3.38
N PRO A 257 18.26 0.72 -3.76
CA PRO A 257 17.69 -0.34 -2.93
C PRO A 257 18.25 -0.37 -1.50
N GLN A 258 19.55 -0.17 -1.35
CA GLN A 258 20.21 -0.17 -0.04
C GLN A 258 19.82 1.05 0.80
N VAL A 259 19.72 2.22 0.17
CA VAL A 259 19.23 3.44 0.82
C VAL A 259 17.77 3.26 1.23
N MET A 260 16.94 2.70 0.36
CA MET A 260 15.53 2.40 0.63
C MET A 260 15.35 1.47 1.84
N GLU A 261 16.12 0.38 1.90
CA GLU A 261 16.10 -0.54 3.05
C GLU A 261 16.49 0.17 4.35
N THR A 262 17.51 1.04 4.28
CA THR A 262 17.97 1.83 5.42
C THR A 262 16.90 2.83 5.89
N CYS A 263 16.22 3.51 4.96
CA CYS A 263 15.12 4.43 5.26
C CYS A 263 13.96 3.71 5.95
N VAL A 264 13.52 2.57 5.40
CA VAL A 264 12.41 1.79 5.97
C VAL A 264 12.77 1.25 7.36
N ARG A 265 13.99 0.72 7.55
CA ARG A 265 14.43 0.19 8.86
C ARG A 265 14.52 1.28 9.94
N ASN A 266 14.86 2.50 9.56
CA ASN A 266 14.97 3.63 10.49
C ASN A 266 13.64 4.40 10.69
N GLY A 267 12.58 4.05 9.97
CA GLY A 267 11.27 4.71 10.07
C GLY A 267 11.13 6.02 9.28
N TYR A 268 12.07 6.31 8.36
CA TYR A 268 12.03 7.45 7.43
C TYR A 268 11.12 7.13 6.24
N TYR A 269 9.82 7.03 6.53
CA TYR A 269 8.80 6.57 5.59
C TYR A 269 8.48 7.59 4.49
N GLU A 270 8.69 8.87 4.73
CA GLU A 270 8.44 9.92 3.75
C GLU A 270 9.47 9.84 2.60
N GLU A 271 10.74 9.76 2.97
CA GLU A 271 11.88 9.64 2.09
C GLU A 271 11.83 8.32 1.30
N ALA A 272 11.40 7.23 1.95
CA ALA A 272 11.18 5.95 1.28
C ALA A 272 10.10 6.06 0.17
N LEU A 273 9.00 6.78 0.42
CA LEU A 273 7.95 6.99 -0.58
C LEU A 273 8.45 7.83 -1.77
N GLU A 274 9.25 8.85 -1.52
CA GLU A 274 9.87 9.66 -2.57
C GLU A 274 10.81 8.83 -3.45
N LEU A 275 11.65 8.00 -2.84
CA LEU A 275 12.54 7.07 -3.54
C LEU A 275 11.75 6.06 -4.39
N SER A 276 10.66 5.51 -3.85
CA SER A 276 9.78 4.60 -4.59
C SER A 276 9.20 5.27 -5.85
N HIS A 277 8.67 6.48 -5.72
CA HIS A 277 8.12 7.23 -6.84
C HIS A 277 9.20 7.59 -7.88
N HIS A 278 10.42 7.93 -7.43
CA HIS A 278 11.55 8.15 -8.32
C HIS A 278 11.89 6.90 -9.15
N VAL A 279 11.98 5.73 -8.49
CA VAL A 279 12.29 4.46 -9.16
C VAL A 279 11.18 4.02 -10.10
N GLN A 280 9.91 4.21 -9.75
CA GLN A 280 8.78 3.94 -10.66
C GLN A 280 8.82 4.83 -11.92
N ARG A 281 9.16 6.11 -11.76
CA ARG A 281 9.36 7.02 -12.91
C ARG A 281 10.56 6.61 -13.76
N LEU A 282 11.63 6.12 -13.14
CA LEU A 282 12.83 5.68 -13.84
C LEU A 282 12.59 4.36 -14.60
N SER A 283 11.93 3.40 -13.95
CA SER A 283 11.62 2.08 -14.54
C SER A 283 10.69 2.23 -15.73
N SER A 284 9.62 3.03 -15.64
CA SER A 284 8.68 3.25 -16.75
C SER A 284 9.38 3.75 -18.04
N ARG A 285 10.46 4.52 -17.91
CA ARG A 285 11.28 5.01 -19.04
C ARG A 285 12.33 4.01 -19.50
N LEU A 286 12.88 3.21 -18.59
CA LEU A 286 14.03 2.31 -18.83
C LEU A 286 13.67 0.82 -18.75
N ASN A 287 12.41 0.47 -19.02
CA ASN A 287 11.86 -0.89 -18.91
C ASN A 287 12.61 -1.95 -19.74
N HIS A 288 13.43 -1.56 -20.71
CA HIS A 288 14.21 -2.48 -21.55
C HIS A 288 15.48 -3.01 -20.86
N ILE A 289 15.91 -2.43 -19.74
CA ILE A 289 17.15 -2.79 -19.05
C ILE A 289 16.84 -3.74 -17.88
N PRO A 290 17.41 -4.97 -17.85
CA PRO A 290 17.11 -5.96 -16.80
C PRO A 290 17.56 -5.52 -15.40
N ILE A 291 18.64 -4.74 -15.29
CA ILE A 291 19.12 -4.19 -14.01
C ILE A 291 18.08 -3.26 -13.38
N MET A 292 17.44 -2.40 -14.19
CA MET A 292 16.40 -1.48 -13.71
C MET A 292 15.13 -2.22 -13.29
N GLN A 293 14.81 -3.33 -13.96
CA GLN A 293 13.73 -4.23 -13.51
C GLN A 293 14.07 -4.90 -12.17
N GLY A 294 15.34 -5.28 -11.95
CA GLY A 294 15.84 -5.78 -10.67
C GLY A 294 15.69 -4.75 -9.55
N ILE A 295 16.19 -3.53 -9.75
CA ILE A 295 16.07 -2.42 -8.78
C ILE A 295 14.61 -2.13 -8.44
N ALA A 296 13.73 -2.06 -9.45
CA ALA A 296 12.30 -1.83 -9.22
C ALA A 296 11.64 -2.96 -8.41
N ARG A 297 12.07 -4.20 -8.63
CA ARG A 297 11.60 -5.36 -7.85
C ARG A 297 12.09 -5.30 -6.40
N ASP A 298 13.35 -4.98 -6.17
CA ASP A 298 13.92 -4.90 -4.82
C ASP A 298 13.27 -3.76 -4.01
N VAL A 299 13.04 -2.62 -4.65
CA VAL A 299 12.28 -1.50 -4.07
C VAL A 299 10.85 -1.90 -3.76
N SER A 300 10.19 -2.67 -4.63
CA SER A 300 8.82 -3.18 -4.38
C SER A 300 8.78 -4.14 -3.18
N ASN A 301 9.74 -5.06 -3.06
CA ASN A 301 9.86 -5.95 -1.90
C ASN A 301 10.07 -5.17 -0.59
N THR A 302 10.88 -4.11 -0.64
CA THR A 302 11.13 -3.24 0.52
C THR A 302 9.88 -2.43 0.89
N MET A 303 9.07 -2.05 -0.10
CA MET A 303 7.76 -1.42 0.11
C MET A 303 6.75 -2.36 0.77
N GLU A 304 6.75 -3.65 0.42
CA GLU A 304 5.93 -4.66 1.12
C GLU A 304 6.34 -4.81 2.59
N LEU A 305 7.66 -4.79 2.87
CA LEU A 305 8.16 -4.75 4.24
C LEU A 305 7.67 -3.50 4.99
N MET A 306 7.77 -2.32 4.38
CA MET A 306 7.25 -1.07 4.94
C MET A 306 5.75 -1.16 5.23
N GLN A 307 4.96 -1.73 4.31
CA GLN A 307 3.53 -1.96 4.51
C GLN A 307 3.26 -2.81 5.77
N SER A 308 4.01 -3.91 5.93
CA SER A 308 3.87 -4.79 7.10
C SER A 308 4.21 -4.06 8.41
N GLN A 309 5.25 -3.23 8.43
CA GLN A 309 5.66 -2.44 9.59
C GLN A 309 4.63 -1.37 9.95
N LEU A 310 4.08 -0.65 8.96
CA LEU A 310 3.04 0.35 9.20
C LEU A 310 1.76 -0.29 9.74
N LEU A 311 1.38 -1.46 9.22
CA LEU A 311 0.26 -2.25 9.74
C LEU A 311 0.53 -2.76 11.16
N GLN A 312 1.76 -3.17 11.47
CA GLN A 312 2.14 -3.56 12.84
C GLN A 312 2.07 -2.36 13.80
N LEU A 313 2.51 -1.17 13.38
CA LEU A 313 2.43 0.06 14.17
C LEU A 313 0.97 0.43 14.49
N LEU A 314 0.06 0.30 13.52
CA LEU A 314 -1.39 0.45 13.71
C LEU A 314 -1.96 -0.54 14.75
N GLY A 315 -1.33 -1.70 14.88
CA GLY A 315 -1.66 -2.75 15.86
C GLY A 315 -1.09 -2.51 17.25
N THR A 316 -0.58 -1.32 17.56
CA THR A 316 -0.10 -0.94 18.90
C THR A 316 -1.01 0.10 19.55
N ASN A 317 -0.70 0.55 20.78
CA ASN A 317 -1.44 1.65 21.41
C ASN A 317 -1.04 3.01 20.81
N ILE A 318 -1.53 3.29 19.61
CA ILE A 318 -1.22 4.49 18.82
C ILE A 318 -2.23 5.61 19.10
N GLN A 319 -1.71 6.84 19.21
CA GLN A 319 -2.54 8.06 19.33
C GLN A 319 -3.05 8.54 17.96
N LEU A 320 -4.14 9.32 17.95
CA LEU A 320 -4.77 9.82 16.73
C LEU A 320 -3.79 10.52 15.74
N PRO A 321 -2.87 11.43 16.16
CA PRO A 321 -1.98 12.11 15.23
C PRO A 321 -1.00 11.16 14.52
N ALA A 322 -0.44 10.19 15.26
CA ALA A 322 0.43 9.18 14.68
C ALA A 322 -0.36 8.24 13.75
N CYS A 323 -1.58 7.88 14.14
CA CYS A 323 -2.47 7.06 13.31
C CYS A 323 -2.83 7.72 11.98
N LEU A 324 -3.11 9.04 11.99
CA LEU A 324 -3.34 9.83 10.78
C LEU A 324 -2.13 9.83 9.86
N LYS A 325 -0.91 9.99 10.40
CA LYS A 325 0.34 9.90 9.62
C LYS A 325 0.52 8.51 9.00
N THR A 326 0.36 7.44 9.78
CA THR A 326 0.52 6.06 9.31
C THR A 326 -0.47 5.71 8.20
N ILE A 327 -1.75 6.07 8.37
CA ILE A 327 -2.76 5.89 7.31
C ILE A 327 -2.47 6.80 6.11
N GLY A 328 -1.95 8.00 6.34
CA GLY A 328 -1.47 8.90 5.29
C GLY A 328 -0.38 8.26 4.44
N TYR A 329 0.61 7.61 5.05
CA TYR A 329 1.65 6.85 4.33
C TYR A 329 1.04 5.69 3.54
N LEU A 330 0.17 4.87 4.16
CA LEU A 330 -0.50 3.76 3.47
C LEU A 330 -1.36 4.22 2.28
N ARG A 331 -2.03 5.38 2.39
CA ARG A 331 -2.80 5.97 1.29
C ARG A 331 -1.89 6.42 0.14
N ARG A 332 -0.71 6.98 0.45
CA ARG A 332 0.29 7.42 -0.54
C ARG A 332 1.03 6.27 -1.22
N MET A 333 1.14 5.11 -0.57
CA MET A 333 1.66 3.89 -1.21
C MET A 333 0.76 3.42 -2.35
N GLY A 334 -0.52 3.80 -2.37
CA GLY A 334 -1.46 3.46 -3.44
C GLY A 334 -1.80 1.97 -3.55
N VAL A 335 -1.48 1.16 -2.53
CA VAL A 335 -1.70 -0.30 -2.54
C VAL A 335 -3.13 -0.68 -2.14
N PHE A 336 -3.81 0.14 -1.34
CA PHE A 336 -5.17 -0.14 -0.85
C PHE A 336 -6.16 0.86 -1.42
N GLU A 337 -7.31 0.37 -1.86
CA GLU A 337 -8.47 1.24 -2.08
C GLU A 337 -9.00 1.78 -0.74
N GLU A 338 -9.73 2.90 -0.77
CA GLU A 338 -10.25 3.55 0.45
C GLU A 338 -11.14 2.59 1.28
N GLY A 339 -11.90 1.72 0.62
CA GLY A 339 -12.69 0.68 1.29
C GLY A 339 -11.84 -0.40 1.96
N GLU A 340 -10.78 -0.85 1.29
CA GLU A 340 -9.86 -1.86 1.82
C GLU A 340 -9.05 -1.31 2.99
N LEU A 341 -8.62 -0.05 2.91
CA LEU A 341 -7.89 0.64 3.96
C LEU A 341 -8.72 0.74 5.24
N ARG A 342 -10.02 1.03 5.13
CA ARG A 342 -10.97 1.02 6.27
C ARG A 342 -11.10 -0.36 6.89
N ILE A 343 -11.26 -1.39 6.07
CA ILE A 343 -11.36 -2.77 6.55
C ILE A 343 -10.05 -3.18 7.23
N LYS A 344 -8.91 -2.88 6.62
CA LYS A 344 -7.59 -3.22 7.16
C LYS A 344 -7.32 -2.50 8.47
N PHE A 345 -7.67 -1.22 8.57
CA PHE A 345 -7.63 -0.47 9.83
C PHE A 345 -8.45 -1.18 10.92
N LEU A 346 -9.73 -1.47 10.66
CA LEU A 346 -10.60 -2.14 11.64
C LEU A 346 -10.09 -3.53 12.01
N GLN A 347 -9.58 -4.31 11.05
CA GLN A 347 -8.99 -5.63 11.30
C GLN A 347 -7.78 -5.56 12.23
N THR A 348 -6.83 -4.67 11.93
CA THR A 348 -5.61 -4.48 12.71
C THR A 348 -5.94 -4.00 14.13
N ARG A 349 -6.80 -2.97 14.25
CA ARG A 349 -7.24 -2.46 15.56
C ARG A 349 -8.03 -3.49 16.35
N ASN A 350 -8.85 -4.31 15.67
CA ASN A 350 -9.56 -5.41 16.31
C ASN A 350 -8.62 -6.50 16.83
N CYS A 351 -7.57 -6.85 16.07
CA CYS A 351 -6.57 -7.81 16.52
C CYS A 351 -5.87 -7.31 17.80
N TRP A 352 -5.45 -6.05 17.81
CA TRP A 352 -4.87 -5.41 19.00
C TRP A 352 -5.84 -5.37 20.19
N LEU A 353 -7.11 -5.03 19.96
CA LEU A 353 -8.14 -5.04 21.00
C LEU A 353 -8.28 -6.45 21.60
N GLN A 354 -8.39 -7.49 20.77
CA GLN A 354 -8.54 -8.87 21.24
C GLN A 354 -7.32 -9.33 22.06
N GLN A 355 -6.10 -8.96 21.64
CA GLN A 355 -4.88 -9.22 22.41
C GLN A 355 -4.87 -8.49 23.75
N THR A 356 -5.39 -7.26 23.79
CA THR A 356 -5.48 -6.47 25.03
C THR A 356 -6.53 -7.07 25.99
N LEU A 357 -7.66 -7.54 25.45
CA LEU A 357 -8.70 -8.19 26.24
C LEU A 357 -8.28 -9.56 26.76
N SER A 358 -7.51 -10.34 25.98
CA SER A 358 -7.00 -11.65 26.41
C SER A 358 -5.89 -11.54 27.46
N ALA A 359 -5.23 -10.39 27.57
CA ALA A 359 -4.21 -10.12 28.58
C ALA A 359 -4.78 -9.79 29.98
N ILE A 360 -6.11 -9.66 30.13
CA ILE A 360 -6.74 -9.34 31.41
C ILE A 360 -6.63 -10.57 32.34
N PRO A 361 -6.09 -10.42 33.58
CA PRO A 361 -5.99 -11.52 34.53
C PRO A 361 -7.36 -12.06 34.95
N SER A 362 -7.49 -13.39 34.99
CA SER A 362 -8.75 -14.11 35.29
C SER A 362 -8.86 -14.59 36.75
N ASP A 363 -8.12 -13.98 37.68
CA ASP A 363 -8.02 -14.47 39.07
C ASP A 363 -9.36 -14.36 39.83
N ASP A 364 -10.03 -13.21 39.70
CA ASP A 364 -11.32 -12.94 40.35
C ASP A 364 -12.38 -12.53 39.30
N PRO A 365 -13.52 -13.24 39.19
CA PRO A 365 -14.57 -12.92 38.21
C PRO A 365 -15.11 -11.49 38.29
N TYR A 366 -15.21 -10.90 39.48
CA TYR A 366 -15.70 -9.53 39.65
C TYR A 366 -14.68 -8.51 39.10
N THR A 367 -13.41 -8.65 39.51
CA THR A 367 -12.30 -7.79 39.06
C THR A 367 -12.06 -7.94 37.56
N TYR A 368 -12.16 -9.17 37.04
CA TYR A 368 -12.07 -9.45 35.60
C TYR A 368 -13.18 -8.72 34.83
N LEU A 369 -14.44 -8.81 35.27
CA LEU A 369 -15.55 -8.11 34.61
C LEU A 369 -15.42 -6.59 34.68
N GLY A 370 -15.02 -6.04 35.82
CA GLY A 370 -14.77 -4.60 35.95
C GLY A 370 -13.69 -4.12 34.98
N LYS A 371 -12.56 -4.85 34.89
CA LYS A 371 -11.50 -4.57 33.92
C LYS A 371 -11.96 -4.77 32.48
N LEU A 372 -12.76 -5.79 32.19
CA LEU A 372 -13.31 -6.06 30.86
C LEU A 372 -14.21 -4.91 30.39
N ILE A 373 -15.11 -4.43 31.24
CA ILE A 373 -16.00 -3.30 30.94
C ILE A 373 -15.17 -2.05 30.65
N GLU A 374 -14.23 -1.71 31.53
CA GLU A 374 -13.46 -0.47 31.40
C GLU A 374 -12.49 -0.50 30.21
N THR A 375 -11.77 -1.61 30.02
CA THR A 375 -10.83 -1.81 28.91
C THR A 375 -11.57 -1.79 27.57
N SER A 376 -12.73 -2.47 27.49
CA SER A 376 -13.56 -2.45 26.28
C SER A 376 -14.07 -1.06 25.99
N ARG A 377 -14.58 -0.34 27.00
CA ARG A 377 -15.09 1.02 26.86
C ARG A 377 -14.04 1.99 26.32
N VAL A 378 -12.88 2.06 26.97
CA VAL A 378 -11.80 2.99 26.60
C VAL A 378 -11.29 2.68 25.19
N HIS A 379 -10.92 1.43 24.92
CA HIS A 379 -10.27 1.10 23.66
C HIS A 379 -11.23 1.07 22.46
N LEU A 380 -12.49 0.64 22.64
CA LEU A 380 -13.48 0.77 21.56
C LEU A 380 -13.78 2.23 21.27
N PHE A 381 -13.86 3.09 22.29
CA PHE A 381 -14.08 4.53 22.10
C PHE A 381 -12.90 5.17 21.35
N ASP A 382 -11.67 4.82 21.70
CA ASP A 382 -10.47 5.29 21.01
C ASP A 382 -10.46 4.85 19.54
N ILE A 383 -10.75 3.58 19.24
CA ILE A 383 -10.81 3.07 17.87
C ILE A 383 -11.90 3.79 17.07
N ILE A 384 -13.07 4.01 17.66
CA ILE A 384 -14.18 4.74 17.02
C ILE A 384 -13.78 6.19 16.73
N THR A 385 -13.17 6.87 17.70
CA THR A 385 -12.73 8.25 17.55
C THR A 385 -11.64 8.36 16.48
N GLN A 386 -10.70 7.42 16.47
CA GLN A 386 -9.67 7.30 15.43
C GLN A 386 -10.28 7.07 14.05
N TYR A 387 -11.21 6.12 13.93
CA TYR A 387 -11.89 5.84 12.67
C TYR A 387 -12.60 7.08 12.12
N ARG A 388 -13.40 7.76 12.95
CA ARG A 388 -14.12 8.97 12.54
C ARG A 388 -13.18 10.11 12.16
N GLY A 389 -12.06 10.27 12.87
CA GLY A 389 -11.05 11.28 12.53
C GLY A 389 -10.30 11.01 11.23
N ILE A 390 -10.09 9.73 10.89
CA ILE A 390 -9.37 9.32 9.67
C ILE A 390 -10.30 9.26 8.45
N PHE A 391 -11.56 8.87 8.67
CA PHE A 391 -12.58 8.63 7.64
C PHE A 391 -13.86 9.45 7.91
N PRO A 392 -13.82 10.78 7.73
CA PRO A 392 -14.96 11.66 8.03
C PRO A 392 -16.17 11.49 7.09
N ASN A 393 -15.98 10.83 5.94
CA ASN A 393 -17.01 10.69 4.89
C ASN A 393 -18.20 9.77 5.26
N ASP A 394 -18.22 9.21 6.48
CA ASP A 394 -19.27 8.30 6.97
C ASP A 394 -20.30 8.97 7.90
N ASP A 395 -20.25 10.29 8.07
CA ASP A 395 -21.25 11.01 8.87
C ASP A 395 -22.57 11.15 8.06
N PRO A 396 -23.69 10.53 8.49
CA PRO A 396 -24.96 10.55 7.74
C PRO A 396 -25.53 11.96 7.52
N SER A 397 -25.10 12.91 8.36
CA SER A 397 -25.51 14.33 8.33
C SER A 397 -24.95 15.10 7.12
N ILE A 398 -23.78 14.72 6.60
CA ILE A 398 -23.12 15.41 5.47
C ILE A 398 -23.75 15.01 4.13
N VAL A 399 -24.40 13.85 4.08
CA VAL A 399 -25.01 13.32 2.85
C VAL A 399 -26.31 14.06 2.49
N MET A 400 -27.03 14.61 3.46
CA MET A 400 -28.30 15.33 3.21
C MET A 400 -28.12 16.76 2.69
N THR A 401 -26.95 17.38 2.87
CA THR A 401 -26.72 18.79 2.50
C THR A 401 -26.06 19.00 1.14
N SER A 402 -25.51 17.93 0.52
CA SER A 402 -24.86 18.01 -0.79
C SER A 402 -25.67 17.26 -1.85
N SER A 403 -26.80 17.84 -2.25
CA SER A 403 -27.71 17.33 -3.28
C SER A 403 -27.24 17.68 -4.70
N GLU A 404 -25.95 17.55 -5.00
CA GLU A 404 -25.42 17.89 -6.33
C GLU A 404 -24.19 17.02 -6.67
N TYR A 405 -24.35 16.24 -7.75
CA TYR A 405 -23.36 15.58 -8.61
C TYR A 405 -22.81 14.15 -8.28
N THR A 406 -22.97 13.30 -9.30
CA THR A 406 -22.31 12.01 -9.65
C THR A 406 -22.70 10.73 -8.90
N HIS A 407 -23.46 9.89 -9.63
CA HIS A 407 -24.05 8.61 -9.22
C HIS A 407 -23.06 7.42 -9.08
N GLU A 408 -21.74 7.62 -9.16
CA GLU A 408 -20.75 6.51 -9.17
C GLU A 408 -19.75 6.50 -8.01
N SER A 409 -19.68 7.52 -7.15
CA SER A 409 -18.57 7.68 -6.17
C SER A 409 -18.92 7.69 -4.67
N LYS A 410 -20.10 7.24 -4.25
CA LYS A 410 -20.39 7.07 -2.80
C LYS A 410 -20.95 5.68 -2.49
N ARG A 411 -20.12 4.63 -2.62
CA ARG A 411 -20.32 3.44 -1.78
C ARG A 411 -20.20 3.90 -0.33
N SER A 412 -21.32 4.06 0.36
CA SER A 412 -21.32 4.41 1.78
C SER A 412 -20.69 3.26 2.55
N TYR A 413 -19.44 3.39 2.99
CA TYR A 413 -18.77 2.36 3.82
C TYR A 413 -19.17 2.44 5.29
N ALA A 414 -20.09 3.35 5.64
CA ALA A 414 -20.66 3.49 6.97
C ALA A 414 -21.19 2.15 7.52
N HIS A 415 -21.77 1.29 6.67
CA HIS A 415 -22.26 -0.04 7.07
C HIS A 415 -21.15 -0.96 7.61
N VAL A 416 -19.91 -0.86 7.10
CA VAL A 416 -18.77 -1.64 7.59
C VAL A 416 -18.42 -1.22 9.01
N PHE A 417 -18.41 0.08 9.26
CA PHE A 417 -18.13 0.65 10.57
C PHE A 417 -19.22 0.33 11.60
N TYR A 418 -20.49 0.61 11.29
CA TYR A 418 -21.61 0.32 12.20
C TYR A 418 -21.83 -1.19 12.38
N GLY A 419 -21.60 -1.99 11.34
CA GLY A 419 -21.59 -3.45 11.44
C GLY A 419 -20.49 -3.96 12.37
N TRP A 420 -19.30 -3.39 12.30
CA TRP A 420 -18.19 -3.71 13.21
C TRP A 420 -18.53 -3.33 14.66
N ILE A 421 -19.06 -2.12 14.92
CA ILE A 421 -19.49 -1.71 16.27
C ILE A 421 -20.53 -2.68 16.82
N THR A 422 -21.56 -3.00 16.03
CA THR A 422 -22.64 -3.92 16.43
C THR A 422 -22.07 -5.30 16.79
N CYS A 423 -21.11 -5.79 16.00
CA CYS A 423 -20.40 -7.03 16.28
C CYS A 423 -19.63 -6.97 17.60
N LYS A 424 -18.84 -5.91 17.84
CA LYS A 424 -18.06 -5.73 19.08
C LYS A 424 -18.94 -5.61 20.32
N VAL A 425 -20.02 -4.83 20.24
CA VAL A 425 -21.01 -4.73 21.32
C VAL A 425 -21.65 -6.10 21.58
N GLY A 426 -22.02 -6.84 20.53
CA GLY A 426 -22.55 -8.20 20.66
C GLY A 426 -21.56 -9.18 21.30
N GLU A 427 -20.27 -9.13 20.94
CA GLU A 427 -19.22 -9.94 21.58
C GLU A 427 -19.09 -9.61 23.08
N PHE A 428 -19.07 -8.33 23.44
CA PHE A 428 -19.05 -7.89 24.83
C PHE A 428 -20.27 -8.39 25.61
N LEU A 429 -21.49 -8.23 25.06
CA LEU A 429 -22.72 -8.69 25.71
C LEU A 429 -22.73 -10.20 25.94
N ARG A 430 -22.27 -10.99 24.95
CA ARG A 430 -22.15 -12.46 25.11
C ARG A 430 -21.11 -12.84 26.16
N ALA A 431 -19.97 -12.14 26.20
CA ALA A 431 -18.94 -12.39 27.21
C ALA A 431 -19.47 -12.07 28.62
N LEU A 432 -20.19 -10.96 28.77
CA LEU A 432 -20.84 -10.55 30.01
C LEU A 432 -21.90 -11.57 30.46
N GLU A 433 -22.81 -11.98 29.57
CA GLU A 433 -23.86 -12.97 29.87
C GLU A 433 -23.27 -14.34 30.26
N LYS A 434 -22.22 -14.80 29.54
CA LYS A 434 -21.53 -16.06 29.85
C LYS A 434 -20.90 -16.04 31.24
N MET A 435 -20.26 -14.93 31.62
CA MET A 435 -19.63 -14.83 32.93
C MET A 435 -20.64 -14.73 34.06
N LEU A 436 -21.68 -13.91 33.89
CA LEU A 436 -22.75 -13.73 34.87
C LEU A 436 -23.62 -14.99 35.06
N SER A 437 -23.75 -15.84 34.05
CA SER A 437 -24.51 -17.09 34.14
C SER A 437 -23.74 -18.23 34.81
N SER A 438 -22.40 -18.20 34.75
CA SER A 438 -21.50 -19.25 35.24
C SER A 438 -20.97 -19.02 36.65
N HIS A 439 -20.94 -17.78 37.15
CA HIS A 439 -20.35 -17.44 38.45
C HIS A 439 -21.31 -16.58 39.26
N TYR A 440 -21.38 -16.84 40.58
CA TYR A 440 -22.04 -15.92 41.51
C TYR A 440 -21.11 -14.74 41.77
N ILE A 441 -21.59 -13.53 41.51
CA ILE A 441 -20.83 -12.29 41.65
C ILE A 441 -21.53 -11.38 42.66
N GLN A 442 -20.78 -10.98 43.68
CA GLN A 442 -21.24 -10.01 44.67
C GLN A 442 -21.17 -8.59 44.09
N ARG A 443 -22.08 -7.70 44.51
CA ARG A 443 -22.18 -6.29 44.04
C ARG A 443 -22.45 -6.13 42.53
N LEU A 444 -23.53 -6.75 42.05
CA LEU A 444 -24.01 -6.57 40.68
C LEU A 444 -24.43 -5.13 40.37
N ASP A 445 -24.79 -4.35 41.38
CA ASP A 445 -25.13 -2.92 41.30
C ASP A 445 -24.00 -2.08 40.73
N SER A 446 -22.77 -2.31 41.20
CA SER A 446 -21.57 -1.62 40.71
C SER A 446 -21.27 -1.98 39.26
N LEU A 447 -21.39 -3.27 38.89
CA LEU A 447 -21.15 -3.74 37.51
C LEU A 447 -22.22 -3.25 36.55
N LEU A 448 -23.49 -3.22 36.98
CA LEU A 448 -24.59 -2.65 36.21
C LEU A 448 -24.35 -1.16 35.96
N SER A 449 -23.96 -0.40 37.00
CA SER A 449 -23.67 1.03 36.87
C SER A 449 -22.52 1.31 35.90
N GLN A 450 -21.43 0.54 35.99
CA GLN A 450 -20.29 0.63 35.06
C GLN A 450 -20.70 0.28 33.63
N SER A 451 -21.50 -0.78 33.45
CA SER A 451 -21.99 -1.20 32.12
C SER A 451 -22.96 -0.18 31.52
N MET A 452 -23.82 0.43 32.34
CA MET A 452 -24.73 1.49 31.94
C MET A 452 -23.97 2.75 31.52
N TYR A 453 -22.91 3.10 32.25
CA TYR A 453 -22.02 4.19 31.88
C TYR A 453 -21.31 3.91 30.55
N PHE A 454 -20.84 2.67 30.34
CA PHE A 454 -20.30 2.25 29.05
C PHE A 454 -21.33 2.43 27.92
N GLY A 455 -22.55 1.92 28.07
CA GLY A 455 -23.62 2.11 27.07
C GLY A 455 -23.97 3.58 26.82
N LEU A 456 -23.99 4.41 27.87
CA LEU A 456 -24.21 5.85 27.76
C LEU A 456 -23.08 6.55 27.00
N SER A 457 -21.82 6.18 27.23
CA SER A 457 -20.70 6.78 26.50
C SER A 457 -20.77 6.54 24.98
N PHE A 458 -21.44 5.46 24.56
CA PHE A 458 -21.64 5.09 23.17
C PHE A 458 -22.95 5.65 22.58
N SER A 459 -23.85 6.20 23.40
CA SER A 459 -25.08 6.85 22.91
C SER A 459 -24.76 8.08 22.04
N ARG A 460 -23.69 8.81 22.38
CA ARG A 460 -23.18 9.95 21.58
C ARG A 460 -22.72 9.55 20.18
N ILE A 461 -22.32 8.28 20.01
CA ILE A 461 -21.86 7.71 18.75
C ILE A 461 -23.04 7.11 17.95
N GLY A 462 -24.21 6.96 18.57
CA GLY A 462 -25.39 6.32 17.99
C GLY A 462 -25.49 4.82 18.26
N ALA A 463 -24.73 4.28 19.24
CA ALA A 463 -24.69 2.85 19.56
C ALA A 463 -25.11 2.59 21.02
N ASP A 464 -26.33 2.97 21.39
CA ASP A 464 -26.86 2.74 22.74
C ASP A 464 -27.38 1.30 22.91
N PHE A 465 -26.69 0.52 23.75
CA PHE A 465 -27.03 -0.88 24.06
C PHE A 465 -27.54 -1.08 25.49
N ARG A 466 -27.83 -0.02 26.24
CA ARG A 466 -28.35 -0.10 27.62
C ARG A 466 -29.61 -0.97 27.76
N PRO A 467 -30.59 -0.96 26.84
CA PRO A 467 -31.75 -1.84 26.94
C PRO A 467 -31.39 -3.34 26.94
N MET A 468 -30.31 -3.73 26.23
CA MET A 468 -29.84 -5.11 26.19
C MET A 468 -29.18 -5.52 27.51
N LEU A 469 -28.48 -4.60 28.18
CA LEU A 469 -27.88 -4.84 29.49
C LEU A 469 -28.94 -5.16 30.55
N VAL A 470 -30.05 -4.40 30.57
CA VAL A 470 -31.14 -4.62 31.56
C VAL A 470 -31.64 -6.06 31.51
N ASN A 471 -31.80 -6.63 30.32
CA ASN A 471 -32.27 -8.01 30.16
C ASN A 471 -31.28 -9.04 30.70
N ILE A 472 -29.97 -8.84 30.51
CA ILE A 472 -28.93 -9.75 31.02
C ILE A 472 -28.92 -9.71 32.56
N PHE A 473 -28.86 -8.51 33.14
CA PHE A 473 -28.82 -8.35 34.60
C PHE A 473 -30.14 -8.78 35.26
N HIS A 474 -31.29 -8.55 34.63
CA HIS A 474 -32.58 -9.07 35.10
C HIS A 474 -32.54 -10.59 35.22
N ARG A 475 -32.10 -11.30 34.17
CA ARG A 475 -32.09 -12.77 34.16
C ARG A 475 -31.16 -13.33 35.24
N THR A 476 -29.96 -12.77 35.37
CA THR A 476 -29.00 -13.19 36.39
C THR A 476 -29.53 -12.94 37.79
N LEU A 477 -30.03 -11.73 38.06
CA LEU A 477 -30.54 -11.36 39.37
C LEU A 477 -31.78 -12.18 39.74
N PHE A 478 -32.74 -12.35 38.82
CA PHE A 478 -33.91 -13.19 39.08
C PHE A 478 -33.56 -14.65 39.37
N LYS A 479 -32.60 -15.24 38.63
CA LYS A 479 -32.12 -16.61 38.86
C LYS A 479 -31.52 -16.75 40.26
N THR A 480 -30.66 -15.82 40.66
CA THR A 480 -30.03 -15.81 41.99
C THR A 480 -31.06 -15.66 43.11
N LEU A 481 -31.94 -14.67 43.00
CA LEU A 481 -32.98 -14.41 44.00
C LEU A 481 -33.97 -15.57 44.14
N SER A 482 -34.39 -16.16 43.02
CA SER A 482 -35.26 -17.35 43.04
C SER A 482 -34.55 -18.54 43.68
N GLY A 483 -33.25 -18.69 43.45
CA GLY A 483 -32.41 -19.68 44.12
C GLY A 483 -32.37 -19.49 45.64
N HIS A 484 -32.17 -18.25 46.11
CA HIS A 484 -32.16 -17.92 47.54
C HIS A 484 -33.54 -18.17 48.19
N ILE A 485 -34.64 -17.78 47.54
CA ILE A 485 -36.00 -18.02 48.01
C ILE A 485 -36.30 -19.53 48.10
N ASN A 486 -35.95 -20.30 47.06
CA ASN A 486 -36.17 -21.75 47.04
C ASN A 486 -35.32 -22.46 48.09
N SER A 487 -34.07 -22.02 48.30
CA SER A 487 -33.21 -22.52 49.38
C SER A 487 -33.83 -22.24 50.74
N ALA A 488 -34.42 -21.06 50.95
CA ALA A 488 -35.08 -20.73 52.21
C ALA A 488 -36.31 -21.58 52.47
N SER A 489 -37.12 -21.80 51.44
CA SER A 489 -38.25 -22.75 51.50
C SER A 489 -37.79 -24.19 51.82
N ALA A 490 -36.69 -24.65 51.23
CA ALA A 490 -36.15 -25.99 51.48
C ALA A 490 -35.58 -26.12 52.91
N ASP A 491 -34.78 -25.14 53.36
CA ASP A 491 -34.24 -25.07 54.71
C ASP A 491 -35.35 -25.07 55.77
N LEU A 492 -36.45 -24.34 55.51
CA LEU A 492 -37.63 -24.36 56.38
C LEU A 492 -38.26 -25.75 56.41
N ARG A 493 -38.48 -26.37 55.25
CA ARG A 493 -39.06 -27.72 55.16
C ARG A 493 -38.23 -28.75 55.92
N ASP A 494 -36.91 -28.68 55.82
CA ASP A 494 -36.00 -29.57 56.54
C ASP A 494 -35.92 -29.25 58.03
N SER A 495 -35.94 -27.97 58.40
CA SER A 495 -35.98 -27.54 59.81
C SER A 495 -37.26 -28.04 60.49
N MET A 496 -38.40 -27.99 59.79
CA MET A 496 -39.70 -28.45 60.30
C MET A 496 -39.79 -29.97 60.46
N LYS A 497 -39.00 -30.77 59.73
CA LYS A 497 -38.99 -32.25 59.90
C LYS A 497 -38.44 -32.68 61.26
N ASN A 498 -37.48 -31.94 61.81
CA ASN A 498 -36.80 -32.25 63.08
C ASN A 498 -37.22 -31.32 64.21
N TYR A 499 -38.24 -30.48 63.98
CA TYR A 499 -38.65 -29.45 64.93
C TYR A 499 -39.53 -30.04 66.03
N ILE A 500 -39.24 -29.68 67.28
CA ILE A 500 -40.05 -30.03 68.44
C ILE A 500 -40.63 -28.74 69.02
N LEU A 501 -41.95 -28.70 69.19
CA LEU A 501 -42.69 -27.62 69.86
C LEU A 501 -42.28 -27.55 71.34
N THR A 502 -41.17 -26.88 71.63
CA THR A 502 -40.67 -26.66 72.99
C THR A 502 -40.72 -25.18 73.34
N LEU A 503 -41.03 -24.85 74.60
CA LEU A 503 -40.87 -23.49 75.10
C LEU A 503 -39.38 -23.11 75.04
N PRO A 504 -39.00 -21.93 74.53
CA PRO A 504 -37.63 -21.45 74.62
C PRO A 504 -37.22 -21.32 76.09
N TYR A 505 -36.06 -21.89 76.45
CA TYR A 505 -35.44 -21.80 77.78
C TYR A 505 -35.02 -20.37 78.19
N GLN A 506 -35.28 -19.35 77.36
CA GLN A 506 -34.96 -17.94 77.64
C GLN A 506 -36.21 -17.10 77.94
N ALA A 507 -37.01 -17.51 78.92
CA ALA A 507 -38.02 -16.66 79.55
C ALA A 507 -37.43 -15.97 80.78
N SER A 508 -36.47 -15.06 80.58
CA SER A 508 -36.08 -14.08 81.61
C SER A 508 -36.63 -12.67 81.33
N GLN A 509 -37.40 -12.51 80.25
CA GLN A 509 -38.24 -11.33 80.04
C GLN A 509 -39.71 -11.75 80.04
N PRO A 510 -40.61 -10.95 80.66
CA PRO A 510 -42.01 -11.28 80.76
C PRO A 510 -42.65 -11.41 79.36
N PRO A 511 -43.64 -12.30 79.16
CA PRO A 511 -44.29 -12.54 77.87
C PRO A 511 -44.81 -11.25 77.21
N ALA A 512 -45.22 -10.26 77.99
CA ALA A 512 -45.72 -8.97 77.52
C ALA A 512 -44.70 -8.13 76.73
N ALA A 513 -43.39 -8.36 76.90
CA ALA A 513 -42.35 -7.63 76.18
C ALA A 513 -42.20 -8.10 74.72
N TYR A 514 -42.57 -9.36 74.42
CA TYR A 514 -42.53 -9.94 73.07
C TYR A 514 -43.80 -9.64 72.25
N PHE A 515 -44.85 -9.09 72.88
CA PHE A 515 -46.18 -8.90 72.30
C PHE A 515 -46.58 -7.42 72.15
N GLN A 516 -45.61 -6.52 72.00
CA GLN A 516 -45.93 -5.19 71.47
C GLN A 516 -45.91 -5.26 69.94
N PRO A 517 -47.06 -5.07 69.24
CA PRO A 517 -47.00 -4.79 67.82
C PRO A 517 -46.19 -3.51 67.66
N SER A 518 -45.03 -3.56 66.98
CA SER A 518 -44.26 -2.38 66.63
C SER A 518 -45.11 -1.48 65.71
N ARG A 519 -45.98 -0.66 66.31
CA ARG A 519 -46.67 0.46 65.70
C ARG A 519 -45.85 1.75 65.86
N ASP A 520 -44.54 1.64 65.77
CA ASP A 520 -43.68 2.81 65.72
C ASP A 520 -43.73 3.39 64.30
N SER A 521 -44.49 4.47 64.18
CA SER A 521 -44.31 5.59 63.24
C SER A 521 -43.27 5.38 62.12
N GLY A 522 -43.71 4.77 61.02
CA GLY A 522 -43.52 5.28 59.67
C GLY A 522 -42.14 5.26 58.99
N LYS A 523 -41.01 4.90 59.62
CA LYS A 523 -39.71 4.98 58.91
C LYS A 523 -38.69 3.86 59.14
N THR A 524 -38.86 2.94 60.10
CA THR A 524 -37.91 1.84 60.32
C THR A 524 -38.66 0.52 60.52
N LEU A 525 -38.69 -0.29 59.46
CA LEU A 525 -39.24 -1.65 59.50
C LEU A 525 -38.25 -2.56 60.25
N ALA A 526 -38.50 -2.82 61.54
CA ALA A 526 -37.68 -3.72 62.36
C ALA A 526 -38.26 -5.15 62.32
N PRO A 527 -37.41 -6.20 62.26
CA PRO A 527 -37.89 -7.59 62.23
C PRO A 527 -38.66 -7.94 63.51
N PRO A 528 -39.82 -8.64 63.43
CA PRO A 528 -40.65 -8.94 64.59
C PRO A 528 -39.91 -9.82 65.61
N GLN A 529 -39.65 -9.29 66.81
CA GLN A 529 -38.96 -10.02 67.88
C GLN A 529 -39.78 -11.22 68.39
N SER A 530 -41.09 -11.19 68.22
CA SER A 530 -42.04 -12.26 68.54
C SER A 530 -41.75 -13.57 67.80
N LEU A 531 -41.08 -13.52 66.64
CA LEU A 531 -40.73 -14.71 65.84
C LEU A 531 -39.51 -15.47 66.38
N LEU A 532 -38.70 -14.87 67.26
CA LEU A 532 -37.52 -15.50 67.84
C LEU A 532 -37.83 -16.72 68.71
N GLN A 533 -39.05 -16.78 69.25
CA GLN A 533 -39.53 -17.93 70.00
C GLN A 533 -39.67 -19.20 69.13
N PHE A 534 -39.67 -19.04 67.80
CA PHE A 534 -39.82 -20.13 66.84
C PHE A 534 -38.67 -20.11 65.82
N THR A 535 -37.62 -20.89 66.11
CA THR A 535 -36.39 -20.98 65.31
C THR A 535 -36.61 -21.19 63.80
N PRO A 536 -37.53 -22.06 63.34
CA PRO A 536 -37.75 -22.27 61.90
C PRO A 536 -38.25 -21.00 61.18
N LEU A 537 -39.18 -20.26 61.78
CA LEU A 537 -39.73 -19.02 61.20
C LEU A 537 -38.70 -17.88 61.22
N ALA A 538 -37.94 -17.75 62.32
CA ALA A 538 -36.88 -16.76 62.43
C ALA A 538 -35.77 -16.99 61.40
N ARG A 539 -35.36 -18.25 61.18
CA ARG A 539 -34.35 -18.61 60.18
C ARG A 539 -34.85 -18.34 58.75
N TYR A 540 -36.09 -18.70 58.45
CA TYR A 540 -36.71 -18.42 57.16
C TYR A 540 -36.80 -16.91 56.88
N LEU A 541 -37.27 -16.11 57.85
CA LEU A 541 -37.33 -14.66 57.72
C LEU A 541 -35.95 -14.03 57.50
N ASN A 542 -34.92 -14.48 58.22
CA ASN A 542 -33.56 -13.96 58.06
C ASN A 542 -32.98 -14.24 56.65
N GLN A 543 -33.24 -15.42 56.09
CA GLN A 543 -32.81 -15.77 54.73
C GLN A 543 -33.57 -14.97 53.66
N LEU A 544 -34.87 -14.77 53.85
CA LEU A 544 -35.63 -13.85 53.00
C LEU A 544 -35.07 -12.43 53.12
N LEU A 545 -34.83 -11.91 54.32
CA LEU A 545 -34.27 -10.57 54.52
C LEU A 545 -32.90 -10.38 53.86
N ALA A 546 -32.05 -11.40 53.87
CA ALA A 546 -30.81 -11.39 53.09
C ALA A 546 -31.10 -11.22 51.59
N THR A 547 -32.11 -11.92 51.07
CA THR A 547 -32.58 -11.77 49.69
C THR A 547 -33.14 -10.36 49.41
N PHE A 548 -33.95 -9.78 50.31
CA PHE A 548 -34.43 -8.39 50.20
C PHE A 548 -33.28 -7.38 50.16
N ASN A 549 -32.22 -7.60 50.95
CA ASN A 549 -31.05 -6.74 50.95
C ASN A 549 -30.29 -6.79 49.60
N GLU A 550 -30.20 -7.95 48.96
CA GLU A 550 -29.62 -8.07 47.61
C GLU A 550 -30.48 -7.36 46.54
N VAL A 551 -31.81 -7.49 46.60
CA VAL A 551 -32.71 -6.74 45.69
C VAL A 551 -32.56 -5.24 45.89
N LYS A 552 -32.45 -4.79 47.14
CA LYS A 552 -32.30 -3.36 47.47
C LYS A 552 -31.03 -2.75 46.88
N GLN A 553 -29.96 -3.52 46.73
CA GLN A 553 -28.72 -3.06 46.10
C GLN A 553 -28.92 -2.80 44.59
N CYS A 554 -29.83 -3.53 43.93
CA CYS A 554 -30.09 -3.38 42.49
C CYS A 554 -31.60 -3.47 42.18
N PRO A 555 -32.40 -2.42 42.47
CA PRO A 555 -33.84 -2.45 42.32
C PRO A 555 -34.25 -2.25 40.86
N LEU A 556 -34.29 -3.34 40.09
CA LEU A 556 -34.82 -3.33 38.73
C LEU A 556 -36.36 -3.40 38.78
N ILE A 557 -37.05 -2.39 38.24
CA ILE A 557 -38.52 -2.33 38.19
C ILE A 557 -39.11 -3.56 37.49
N SER A 558 -38.41 -4.10 36.48
CA SER A 558 -38.80 -5.32 35.78
C SER A 558 -38.86 -6.57 36.67
N LEU A 559 -38.19 -6.57 37.83
CA LEU A 559 -38.22 -7.66 38.80
C LEU A 559 -39.39 -7.59 39.78
N ALA A 560 -40.09 -6.45 39.89
CA ALA A 560 -41.12 -6.26 40.91
C ALA A 560 -42.19 -7.38 40.88
N LEU A 561 -42.76 -7.66 39.70
CA LEU A 561 -43.78 -8.70 39.52
C LEU A 561 -43.22 -10.13 39.67
N PRO A 562 -42.12 -10.53 38.97
CA PRO A 562 -41.52 -11.85 39.15
C PRO A 562 -41.10 -12.14 40.60
N PHE A 563 -40.49 -11.17 41.28
CA PHE A 563 -40.03 -11.32 42.66
C PHE A 563 -41.20 -11.44 43.65
N ARG A 564 -42.25 -10.62 43.49
CA ARG A 564 -43.50 -10.76 44.25
C ARG A 564 -44.09 -12.17 44.09
N TYR A 565 -44.15 -12.66 42.85
CA TYR A 565 -44.70 -13.99 42.57
C TYR A 565 -43.86 -15.10 43.21
N ALA A 566 -42.53 -15.03 43.11
CA ALA A 566 -41.64 -16.00 43.76
C ALA A 566 -41.79 -16.00 45.30
N LEU A 567 -41.91 -14.82 45.92
CA LEU A 567 -42.21 -14.69 47.35
C LEU A 567 -43.58 -15.28 47.70
N GLN A 568 -44.60 -15.01 46.88
CA GLN A 568 -45.94 -15.55 47.08
C GLN A 568 -45.92 -17.09 47.07
N CYS A 569 -45.25 -17.71 46.10
CA CYS A 569 -45.08 -19.17 46.04
C CYS A 569 -44.33 -19.72 47.26
N SER A 570 -43.26 -19.04 47.71
CA SER A 570 -42.49 -19.45 48.89
C SER A 570 -43.31 -19.37 50.18
N ILE A 571 -44.13 -18.32 50.34
CA ILE A 571 -45.06 -18.20 51.47
C ILE A 571 -46.14 -19.29 51.44
N SER A 572 -46.68 -19.62 50.26
CA SER A 572 -47.63 -20.72 50.11
C SER A 572 -47.00 -22.08 50.45
N ASP A 573 -45.74 -22.32 50.05
CA ASP A 573 -44.98 -23.53 50.41
C ASP A 573 -44.67 -23.59 51.92
N MET A 574 -44.37 -22.46 52.55
CA MET A 574 -44.26 -22.36 54.01
C MET A 574 -45.58 -22.76 54.68
N VAL A 575 -46.69 -22.16 54.27
CA VAL A 575 -48.04 -22.45 54.82
C VAL A 575 -48.37 -23.93 54.67
N GLN A 576 -48.09 -24.52 53.50
CA GLN A 576 -48.31 -25.94 53.26
C GLN A 576 -47.41 -26.83 54.13
N THR A 577 -46.13 -26.46 54.31
CA THR A 577 -45.20 -27.17 55.19
C THR A 577 -45.67 -27.16 56.65
N ILE A 578 -46.21 -26.03 57.12
CA ILE A 578 -46.77 -25.90 58.47
C ILE A 578 -48.01 -26.77 58.64
N ARG A 579 -48.88 -26.84 57.62
CA ARG A 579 -50.05 -27.73 57.61
C ARG A 579 -49.65 -29.20 57.62
N GLU A 580 -48.64 -29.59 56.84
CA GLU A 580 -48.12 -30.96 56.85
C GLU A 580 -47.53 -31.34 58.22
N PHE A 581 -46.90 -30.39 58.90
CA PHE A 581 -46.41 -30.58 60.26
C PHE A 581 -47.58 -30.79 61.25
N ASP A 582 -48.63 -29.98 61.19
CA ASP A 582 -49.85 -30.18 62.00
C ASP A 582 -50.42 -31.59 61.80
N VAL A 583 -50.62 -32.00 60.55
CA VAL A 583 -51.19 -33.32 60.23
C VAL A 583 -50.34 -34.48 60.76
N ARG A 584 -49.00 -34.33 60.80
CA ARG A 584 -48.09 -35.37 61.33
C ARG A 584 -48.14 -35.46 62.86
N GLU A 585 -48.20 -34.34 63.56
CA GLU A 585 -48.09 -34.28 65.04
C GLU A 585 -49.46 -34.17 65.75
N ARG A 586 -50.57 -34.04 65.01
CA ARG A 586 -51.93 -33.80 65.56
C ARG A 586 -52.40 -34.82 66.59
N SER A 587 -51.95 -36.08 66.49
CA SER A 587 -52.28 -37.14 67.45
C SER A 587 -51.41 -37.12 68.71
N SER A 588 -50.33 -36.35 68.72
CA SER A 588 -49.28 -36.34 69.76
C SER A 588 -49.29 -35.08 70.62
N TYR A 589 -50.08 -34.05 70.29
CA TYR A 589 -50.07 -32.78 71.01
C TYR A 589 -50.60 -32.86 72.45
N SER A 590 -49.85 -32.28 73.37
CA SER A 590 -50.35 -31.79 74.67
C SER A 590 -51.20 -30.53 74.49
N GLU A 591 -52.11 -30.22 75.42
CA GLU A 591 -52.90 -28.96 75.41
C GLU A 591 -52.00 -27.71 75.29
N LYS A 592 -50.83 -27.72 75.96
CA LYS A 592 -49.83 -26.64 75.87
C LYS A 592 -49.15 -26.54 74.51
N GLU A 593 -48.92 -27.66 73.85
CA GLU A 593 -48.30 -27.70 72.52
C GLU A 593 -49.29 -27.24 71.46
N LYS A 594 -50.57 -27.55 71.63
CA LYS A 594 -51.67 -27.02 70.82
C LYS A 594 -51.74 -25.49 70.92
N GLU A 595 -51.68 -24.92 72.13
CA GLU A 595 -51.66 -23.46 72.33
C GLU A 595 -50.45 -22.78 71.67
N LEU A 596 -49.26 -23.39 71.77
CA LEU A 596 -48.04 -22.93 71.11
C LEU A 596 -48.13 -23.03 69.58
N PHE A 597 -48.74 -24.09 69.05
CA PHE A 597 -48.98 -24.23 67.61
C PHE A 597 -49.97 -23.18 67.09
N VAL A 598 -51.05 -22.89 67.84
CA VAL A 598 -51.96 -21.79 67.51
C VAL A 598 -51.23 -20.43 67.54
N GLN A 599 -50.29 -20.24 68.47
CA GLN A 599 -49.43 -19.05 68.50
C GLN A 599 -48.51 -18.98 67.27
N PHE A 600 -47.94 -20.10 66.86
CA PHE A 600 -47.10 -20.24 65.66
C PHE A 600 -47.86 -19.86 64.38
N CYS A 601 -49.08 -20.36 64.21
CA CYS A 601 -49.97 -20.01 63.10
C CYS A 601 -50.36 -18.53 63.14
N TYR A 602 -50.66 -17.98 64.33
CA TYR A 602 -50.98 -16.56 64.49
C TYR A 602 -49.82 -15.65 64.03
N LEU A 603 -48.60 -15.90 64.51
CA LEU A 603 -47.43 -15.09 64.12
C LEU A 603 -47.11 -15.20 62.63
N THR A 604 -47.35 -16.37 62.03
CA THR A 604 -47.16 -16.56 60.58
C THR A 604 -48.12 -15.67 59.77
N ILE A 605 -49.39 -15.62 60.16
CA ILE A 605 -50.44 -14.89 59.42
C ILE A 605 -50.36 -13.37 59.65
N TYR A 606 -50.15 -12.94 60.89
CA TYR A 606 -50.34 -11.54 61.28
C TYR A 606 -49.05 -10.74 61.46
N ASP A 607 -47.92 -11.41 61.72
CA ASP A 607 -46.64 -10.72 61.90
C ASP A 607 -45.72 -10.94 60.68
N LEU A 608 -45.51 -12.19 60.26
CA LEU A 608 -44.56 -12.53 59.21
C LEU A 608 -45.02 -12.08 57.81
N ILE A 609 -46.23 -12.46 57.36
CA ILE A 609 -46.72 -12.10 56.01
C ILE A 609 -46.86 -10.58 55.83
N PRO A 610 -47.47 -9.82 56.77
CA PRO A 610 -47.58 -8.36 56.64
C PRO A 610 -46.22 -7.65 56.69
N TYR A 611 -45.26 -8.16 57.46
CA TYR A 611 -43.89 -7.66 57.47
C TYR A 611 -43.22 -7.83 56.10
N LEU A 612 -43.29 -9.02 55.50
CA LEU A 612 -42.75 -9.29 54.15
C LEU A 612 -43.44 -8.44 53.08
N SER A 613 -44.76 -8.23 53.19
CA SER A 613 -45.52 -7.34 52.32
C SER A 613 -45.04 -5.89 52.42
N SER A 614 -44.81 -5.40 53.64
CA SER A 614 -44.30 -4.04 53.90
C SER A 614 -42.86 -3.87 53.40
N ALA A 615 -42.00 -4.88 53.61
CA ALA A 615 -40.63 -4.88 53.10
C ALA A 615 -40.59 -4.85 51.57
N LEU A 616 -41.50 -5.57 50.91
CA LEU A 616 -41.63 -5.59 49.45
C LEU A 616 -42.06 -4.23 48.91
N LEU A 617 -43.07 -3.61 49.52
CA LEU A 617 -43.56 -2.28 49.13
C LEU A 617 -42.54 -1.16 49.40
N LEU A 618 -41.65 -1.35 50.36
CA LEU A 618 -40.55 -0.41 50.63
C LEU A 618 -39.51 -0.42 49.50
N ILE A 619 -39.22 -1.59 48.93
CA ILE A 619 -38.29 -1.72 47.80
C ILE A 619 -38.96 -1.32 46.49
N PHE A 620 -40.22 -1.70 46.30
CA PHE A 620 -41.00 -1.44 45.10
C PHE A 620 -42.29 -0.69 45.46
N PRO A 621 -42.26 0.65 45.51
CA PRO A 621 -43.45 1.45 45.80
C PRO A 621 -44.55 1.23 44.76
N ILE A 622 -45.78 1.07 45.24
CA ILE A 622 -46.93 0.71 44.41
C ILE A 622 -47.23 1.73 43.31
N ASP A 623 -47.06 3.02 43.64
CA ASP A 623 -47.34 4.14 42.73
C ASP A 623 -46.37 4.12 41.54
N ILE A 624 -45.07 3.95 41.83
CA ILE A 624 -44.01 3.93 40.83
C ILE A 624 -44.18 2.73 39.90
N VAL A 625 -44.37 1.53 40.45
CA VAL A 625 -44.47 0.31 39.64
C VAL A 625 -45.71 0.33 38.75
N ASN A 626 -46.86 0.75 39.28
CA ASN A 626 -48.10 0.81 38.51
C ASN A 626 -48.07 1.93 37.45
N GLU A 627 -47.41 3.05 37.72
CA GLU A 627 -47.17 4.10 36.72
C GLU A 627 -46.34 3.56 35.53
N PHE A 628 -45.23 2.86 35.79
CA PHE A 628 -44.41 2.27 34.72
C PHE A 628 -45.14 1.17 33.94
N LEU A 629 -45.91 0.31 34.62
CA LEU A 629 -46.72 -0.73 33.97
C LEU A 629 -47.82 -0.12 33.09
N SER A 630 -48.40 1.02 33.49
CA SER A 630 -49.44 1.72 32.72
C SER A 630 -48.90 2.42 31.46
N ARG A 631 -47.61 2.75 31.42
CA ARG A 631 -46.96 3.48 30.30
C ARG A 631 -46.32 2.57 29.24
N THR A 632 -46.31 1.24 29.43
CA THR A 632 -45.62 0.31 28.50
C THR A 632 -46.52 -0.09 27.31
N PRO A 633 -46.13 0.09 26.04
CA PRO A 633 -47.00 -0.09 24.86
C PRO A 633 -47.43 -1.53 24.52
N CYS A 634 -46.98 -2.54 25.25
CA CYS A 634 -47.35 -3.95 25.00
C CYS A 634 -48.84 -4.28 25.23
N VAL A 635 -49.68 -3.28 25.52
CA VAL A 635 -51.12 -3.45 25.71
C VAL A 635 -51.95 -2.86 24.55
N MET A 636 -51.33 -2.18 23.57
CA MET A 636 -52.08 -1.54 22.48
C MET A 636 -52.23 -2.37 21.20
N SER A 637 -51.65 -3.57 21.10
CA SER A 637 -51.68 -4.37 19.86
C SER A 637 -52.70 -5.52 19.85
N ALA A 638 -53.62 -5.59 20.80
CA ALA A 638 -54.75 -6.52 20.73
C ALA A 638 -56.03 -5.71 20.84
N GLY A 639 -56.66 -5.45 19.70
CA GLY A 639 -58.00 -4.90 19.61
C GLY A 639 -59.03 -5.92 20.08
N GLU A 640 -59.06 -6.17 21.38
CA GLU A 640 -60.07 -6.99 22.04
C GLU A 640 -60.54 -6.28 23.32
N ASP A 641 -61.86 -6.27 23.48
CA ASP A 641 -62.62 -5.50 24.43
C ASP A 641 -62.15 -5.65 25.88
N PHE A 642 -62.20 -4.54 26.61
CA PHE A 642 -61.94 -4.46 28.05
C PHE A 642 -62.96 -5.29 28.85
N THR A 643 -62.64 -6.54 29.18
CA THR A 643 -63.35 -7.30 30.21
C THR A 643 -62.67 -7.16 31.59
N PRO A 644 -63.44 -7.20 32.70
CA PRO A 644 -62.97 -6.96 34.07
C PRO A 644 -62.15 -8.11 34.68
N GLU A 645 -61.53 -8.96 33.86
CA GLU A 645 -60.65 -10.06 34.30
C GLU A 645 -59.16 -9.64 34.39
N LYS A 646 -58.82 -8.38 34.05
CA LYS A 646 -57.48 -7.78 34.19
C LYS A 646 -57.07 -7.40 35.64
N LYS A 647 -57.65 -8.01 36.67
CA LYS A 647 -57.20 -7.82 38.07
C LYS A 647 -55.78 -8.35 38.35
N ASN A 648 -55.23 -9.18 37.46
CA ASN A 648 -53.89 -9.76 37.58
C ASN A 648 -52.73 -8.90 37.04
N ARG A 649 -52.98 -7.65 36.60
CA ARG A 649 -51.93 -6.77 36.02
C ARG A 649 -51.56 -5.57 36.87
N VAL A 650 -52.12 -5.47 38.08
CA VAL A 650 -51.79 -4.41 39.04
C VAL A 650 -50.78 -4.99 40.04
N TYR A 651 -49.72 -4.25 40.33
CA TYR A 651 -48.83 -4.57 41.43
C TYR A 651 -49.60 -4.35 42.74
N VAL A 652 -49.93 -5.43 43.46
CA VAL A 652 -50.76 -5.41 44.68
C VAL A 652 -49.94 -5.94 45.87
N PRO A 653 -50.13 -5.44 47.10
CA PRO A 653 -49.55 -6.05 48.30
C PRO A 653 -49.79 -7.56 48.41
N LEU A 654 -48.93 -8.24 49.16
CA LEU A 654 -49.22 -9.61 49.61
C LEU A 654 -50.35 -9.52 50.64
N LYS A 655 -51.47 -10.18 50.37
CA LYS A 655 -52.63 -10.22 51.25
C LYS A 655 -52.49 -11.38 52.24
N SER A 656 -52.36 -11.06 53.52
CA SER A 656 -52.28 -12.05 54.59
C SER A 656 -53.53 -12.92 54.71
N GLU A 657 -54.69 -12.37 54.36
CA GLU A 657 -55.97 -13.07 54.39
C GLU A 657 -56.04 -14.20 53.35
N GLU A 658 -55.56 -13.97 52.13
CA GLU A 658 -55.58 -14.97 51.05
C GLU A 658 -54.48 -16.02 51.22
N LEU A 659 -53.27 -15.62 51.64
CA LEU A 659 -52.15 -16.55 51.80
C LEU A 659 -52.20 -17.36 53.10
N GLY A 660 -52.84 -16.82 54.14
CA GLY A 660 -52.99 -17.45 55.45
C GLY A 660 -54.27 -18.28 55.63
N GLU A 661 -55.21 -18.23 54.67
CA GLU A 661 -56.49 -18.95 54.73
C GLU A 661 -56.35 -20.44 55.07
N PRO A 662 -55.42 -21.22 54.47
CA PRO A 662 -55.28 -22.64 54.77
C PRO A 662 -54.86 -22.95 56.23
N LEU A 663 -54.19 -22.01 56.91
CA LEU A 663 -53.85 -22.14 58.33
C LEU A 663 -54.98 -21.65 59.23
N ARG A 664 -55.73 -20.63 58.78
CA ARG A 664 -56.90 -20.11 59.50
C ARG A 664 -58.01 -21.16 59.57
N GLU A 665 -58.21 -21.96 58.52
CA GLU A 665 -59.19 -23.06 58.48
C GLU A 665 -58.91 -24.18 59.50
N LEU A 666 -57.65 -24.43 59.88
CA LEU A 666 -57.30 -25.51 60.81
C LEU A 666 -57.74 -25.22 62.26
N TYR A 667 -57.72 -23.95 62.67
CA TYR A 667 -57.98 -23.50 64.05
C TYR A 667 -58.80 -22.21 64.09
N VAL A 668 -59.94 -22.20 63.38
CA VAL A 668 -60.80 -21.00 63.19
C VAL A 668 -61.17 -20.35 64.53
N GLU A 669 -61.75 -21.10 65.47
CA GLU A 669 -62.24 -20.54 66.75
C GLU A 669 -61.11 -20.07 67.67
N GLU A 670 -60.00 -20.81 67.73
CA GLU A 670 -58.87 -20.58 68.64
C GLU A 670 -57.99 -19.41 68.15
N ILE A 671 -57.77 -19.27 66.84
CA ILE A 671 -57.07 -18.11 66.25
C ILE A 671 -57.94 -16.84 66.37
N HIS A 672 -59.27 -16.96 66.18
CA HIS A 672 -60.19 -15.83 66.40
C HIS A 672 -60.33 -15.45 67.89
N GLN A 673 -60.23 -16.39 68.83
CA GLN A 673 -60.16 -16.10 70.26
C GLN A 673 -58.87 -15.36 70.60
N LYS A 674 -57.71 -15.83 70.13
CA LYS A 674 -56.42 -15.14 70.33
C LYS A 674 -56.42 -13.73 69.75
N PHE A 675 -57.07 -13.52 68.59
CA PHE A 675 -57.30 -12.20 68.01
C PHE A 675 -58.16 -11.29 68.92
N ARG A 676 -59.22 -11.84 69.55
CA ARG A 676 -60.03 -11.10 70.54
C ARG A 676 -59.26 -10.81 71.84
N GLU A 677 -58.44 -11.74 72.31
CA GLU A 677 -57.61 -11.57 73.51
C GLU A 677 -56.51 -10.52 73.34
N LEU A 678 -55.78 -10.54 72.21
CA LEU A 678 -54.80 -9.51 71.86
C LEU A 678 -55.45 -8.15 71.56
N GLY A 679 -56.64 -8.15 70.93
CA GLY A 679 -57.46 -6.95 70.79
C GLY A 679 -57.86 -6.34 72.14
N ARG A 680 -58.18 -7.17 73.13
CA ARG A 680 -58.50 -6.77 74.51
C ARG A 680 -57.28 -6.20 75.26
N LEU A 681 -56.10 -6.78 75.08
CA LEU A 681 -54.84 -6.29 75.67
C LEU A 681 -54.43 -4.91 75.10
N SER A 682 -54.76 -4.63 73.84
CA SER A 682 -54.56 -3.29 73.24
C SER A 682 -55.53 -2.23 73.78
N GLN A 683 -56.71 -2.63 74.25
CA GLN A 683 -57.68 -1.72 74.88
C GLN A 683 -57.37 -1.50 76.37
N GLN A 684 -56.89 -2.51 77.08
CA GLN A 684 -56.50 -2.39 78.50
C GLN A 684 -55.26 -1.51 78.72
N SER A 685 -54.38 -1.40 77.73
CA SER A 685 -53.20 -0.50 77.78
C SER A 685 -53.54 0.98 77.56
N LEU A 686 -54.77 1.31 77.15
CA LEU A 686 -55.31 2.68 77.06
C LEU A 686 -56.03 3.12 78.35
N GLU A 687 -56.38 2.21 79.27
CA GLU A 687 -57.16 2.51 80.48
C GLU A 687 -56.32 2.73 81.76
N THR A 688 -54.99 2.67 81.68
CA THR A 688 -54.08 2.92 82.82
C THR A 688 -53.25 4.18 82.64
N ILE A 689 -53.92 5.33 82.58
CA ILE A 689 -53.33 6.63 82.92
C ILE A 689 -54.22 7.26 84.00
N PRO A 690 -53.74 7.53 85.23
CA PRO A 690 -54.55 8.15 86.26
C PRO A 690 -54.83 9.61 85.93
N VAL A 691 -56.11 9.95 85.92
CA VAL A 691 -56.60 11.33 85.83
C VAL A 691 -56.32 12.04 87.16
N HIS A 692 -55.37 12.97 87.16
CA HIS A 692 -55.29 14.03 88.18
C HIS A 692 -55.53 15.40 87.54
N SER A 693 -56.80 15.80 87.65
CA SER A 693 -57.30 17.08 88.15
C SER A 693 -56.81 18.41 87.54
N SER A 694 -57.82 19.11 87.00
CA SER A 694 -58.16 20.52 87.27
C SER A 694 -57.23 21.63 86.77
N LEU A 695 -57.70 22.32 85.73
CA LEU A 695 -57.51 23.77 85.55
C LEU A 695 -57.95 24.54 86.81
N PRO A 696 -57.31 25.69 87.09
CA PRO A 696 -58.09 26.93 87.03
C PRO A 696 -57.39 28.10 86.32
N ALA A 697 -58.24 28.79 85.55
CA ALA A 697 -58.35 30.21 85.20
C ALA A 697 -57.23 31.24 85.49
N ALA A 698 -56.89 31.96 84.40
CA ALA A 698 -56.90 33.42 84.20
C ALA A 698 -55.90 34.37 84.92
N SER A 699 -54.93 34.87 84.11
CA SER A 699 -54.63 36.30 83.79
C SER A 699 -54.26 37.31 84.90
N PRO A 700 -53.75 38.53 84.61
CA PRO A 700 -52.88 39.07 83.54
C PRO A 700 -51.72 39.96 84.09
N GLY A 701 -50.81 40.46 83.23
CA GLY A 701 -50.02 41.68 83.55
C GLY A 701 -48.63 41.80 82.93
N GLU A 702 -48.54 42.65 81.90
CA GLU A 702 -47.46 43.61 81.55
C GLU A 702 -45.99 43.13 81.37
N ALA A 703 -45.14 43.64 80.48
CA ALA A 703 -45.14 44.44 79.25
C ALA A 703 -43.63 44.48 78.82
N ILE A 704 -43.25 44.05 77.60
CA ILE A 704 -42.76 44.88 76.46
C ILE A 704 -41.31 45.45 76.65
N PRO A 705 -40.41 45.53 75.63
CA PRO A 705 -40.73 45.81 74.22
C PRO A 705 -40.09 44.99 73.10
N SER A 706 -40.77 45.16 71.98
CA SER A 706 -40.59 44.79 70.58
C SER A 706 -39.78 45.82 69.77
N GLN A 707 -39.10 45.32 68.73
CA GLN A 707 -38.91 45.93 67.39
C GLN A 707 -38.94 44.73 66.40
N VAL A 708 -39.94 44.49 65.51
CA VAL A 708 -40.39 45.21 64.29
C VAL A 708 -39.27 45.21 63.22
N LYS A 709 -39.34 44.65 61.99
CA LYS A 709 -40.31 44.62 60.86
C LYS A 709 -39.87 43.48 59.90
N HIS A 710 -40.69 42.56 59.36
CA HIS A 710 -41.67 42.61 58.25
C HIS A 710 -41.13 42.78 56.80
N GLU A 711 -41.71 41.93 55.92
CA GLU A 711 -41.87 42.01 54.45
C GLU A 711 -40.67 41.62 53.56
N ASP A 712 -40.80 40.99 52.39
CA ASP A 712 -41.85 40.17 51.74
C ASP A 712 -41.25 39.62 50.41
N THR A 713 -41.93 38.66 49.79
CA THR A 713 -41.95 38.32 48.34
C THR A 713 -40.86 37.48 47.63
N HIS A 714 -41.37 36.41 47.00
CA HIS A 714 -40.91 35.67 45.83
C HIS A 714 -40.74 36.53 44.55
N THR A 715 -39.81 36.20 43.64
CA THR A 715 -40.06 35.55 42.32
C THR A 715 -38.83 35.54 41.37
N GLN A 716 -38.56 34.36 40.81
CA GLN A 716 -38.24 33.99 39.42
C GLN A 716 -37.63 34.95 38.36
N SER A 717 -36.64 34.38 37.64
CA SER A 717 -36.45 34.29 36.17
C SER A 717 -35.76 35.41 35.38
N GLU A 718 -34.67 34.98 34.73
CA GLU A 718 -34.35 35.11 33.30
C GLU A 718 -33.73 36.36 32.65
N HIS A 719 -32.86 36.03 31.69
CA HIS A 719 -32.40 36.74 30.51
C HIS A 719 -31.39 37.89 30.65
N ILE A 720 -30.20 37.66 30.07
CA ILE A 720 -29.22 38.69 29.70
C ILE A 720 -28.86 38.49 28.24
N THR A 721 -29.20 39.49 27.42
CA THR A 721 -28.51 39.81 26.17
C THR A 721 -28.54 41.32 25.97
N GLU A 722 -27.34 41.89 25.81
CA GLU A 722 -26.97 42.84 24.74
C GLU A 722 -27.69 44.20 24.61
N LEU A 723 -26.95 45.32 24.76
CA LEU A 723 -26.33 46.11 23.66
C LEU A 723 -26.05 47.59 24.04
N THR A 724 -24.77 47.95 23.86
CA THR A 724 -24.20 49.19 23.25
C THR A 724 -24.41 50.61 23.79
N ASN A 725 -23.26 51.19 24.21
CA ASN A 725 -22.60 52.46 23.78
C ASN A 725 -23.31 53.83 24.00
N PRO A 726 -22.62 55.01 23.86
CA PRO A 726 -21.21 55.27 23.44
C PRO A 726 -20.39 56.35 24.23
N VAL A 727 -19.07 56.40 23.94
CA VAL A 727 -18.16 57.59 23.73
C VAL A 727 -17.79 58.43 24.97
N GLU A 728 -16.52 58.76 25.31
CA GLU A 728 -15.51 59.50 24.53
C GLU A 728 -14.08 59.50 25.16
N SER A 729 -13.07 59.66 24.30
CA SER A 729 -11.73 60.29 24.49
C SER A 729 -10.56 59.57 25.19
N THR A 730 -9.52 59.36 24.37
CA THR A 730 -8.08 59.09 24.58
C THR A 730 -7.34 60.33 25.18
N PRO A 731 -5.99 60.36 25.45
CA PRO A 731 -4.91 59.50 24.91
C PRO A 731 -3.71 59.15 25.83
N ASP A 732 -2.77 58.40 25.22
CA ASP A 732 -1.31 58.27 25.43
C ASP A 732 -0.72 57.63 26.71
N ASN A 733 -0.03 56.48 26.57
CA ASN A 733 1.44 56.41 26.55
C ASN A 733 2.01 54.97 26.45
N ASP A 734 2.85 54.77 25.44
CA ASP A 734 4.17 54.13 25.40
C ASP A 734 4.56 52.86 26.20
N SER A 735 5.06 51.90 25.41
CA SER A 735 6.27 51.06 25.60
C SER A 735 6.37 50.10 26.80
N THR A 736 6.34 48.79 26.56
CA THR A 736 7.52 47.93 26.29
C THR A 736 7.09 46.51 25.95
#